data_AF-A0AAE4BQ46-F1
#
_entry.id   AF-A0AAE4BQ46-F1
#
_cell.length_a   1.000
_cell.length_b   1.000
_cell.length_c   1.000
_cell.angle_alpha   90.00
_cell.angle_beta   90.00
_cell.angle_gamma   90.00
#
_symmetry.space_group_name_H-M   'P 1'
#
loop_
_entity.id
_entity.type
_entity.pdbx_description
1 polymer ?
#
loop_
_entity_poly.entity_id
_entity_poly.type
_entity_poly.pdbx_seq_one_letter_code
_entity_poly.pdbx_strand_id
1 'polypeptide(L)'
;MFNNKLQIFLATCLFFAVSSCSEFLKQIEIPETNPTVGTNTGIQATNQENQIIQSVISSETVKSDLMIFVKDTEGQSLSEATINISDENFTTDINGFILLENIEVNKDFVAVKASKENYVEAIKTVRTSDSGLSTVYLYLKDAPEAKVFTASEGATVEYEEITLVFPENAIADQDGNRYEGNVNTSITYYDPTAEDFEETMPGILVGIDEDENIVGLISRGMIKVDLRDDEGNELEIFEGEEVEIRMPAGDNAPQTIPLWHLNEKHGLWMETATATLQGDEYVVNVKHFSTYNLDFKIEDSIEPTIIIKDQDGNLIKNQEIEVKVNSDQGNASKNIATDENAEFKLINAPKGDYTFELETICGEIKSASVALDETKTYEVTIDLSSEQSIVNLNLSGNLKQCEENYSNKAFAISFDLNGSKKYLGGYTNAEGEFEIQKVLCDMSEGDYPAKVIIIDDEVQLSQDFTITISETNKTYDFNLCEGSIGTEIIDELDDNFIIIFDDEILQINIIYELGLEPNTTITYGHIKDIDSLYIGLGDGKNGVESINGMEYFTNLTYLEIFGGTFSDISPLAALSQLEELDLGHNLISDISNLTSLNNLKVLNLSSCYNLDLSTISNLNGLTKLDISRNYHLNNISPLANLVNLVELNMESCDKTDLSGLANLVNLKVLNLGGKTDRNDISVLANLTNLTKLDLSGHYDLSNFSPLADLTNLTDLSLNNNSQLNDITLLANLTNLTKLSLRNNGQLIDISPLINLTNLTKLSIDNNDQLTDISLLANLTNLTDLSLSNNGQLIDISPLANLTNLTTLFLGGNHQLTDISPLKNLNQLEYLYLRYTGFTREQVDELKQTIPNCHITF
;
A
#
# COMPACT_ATOMS: atom_id res chain seq x y z
N MET A 1 1.18 -1.02 -40.80
CA MET A 1 1.81 -2.36 -40.85
C MET A 1 2.78 -2.42 -39.70
N PHE A 2 2.26 -2.84 -38.54
CA PHE A 2 2.93 -3.06 -37.27
C PHE A 2 3.22 -4.58 -37.15
N ASN A 3 4.17 -4.92 -36.27
CA ASN A 3 4.45 -6.24 -35.68
C ASN A 3 5.03 -7.36 -36.56
N ASN A 4 6.31 -7.69 -36.31
CA ASN A 4 6.76 -9.05 -35.91
C ASN A 4 8.29 -9.19 -35.97
N LYS A 5 9.02 -8.69 -34.96
CA LYS A 5 10.34 -9.20 -34.55
C LYS A 5 10.57 -9.02 -33.04
N LEU A 6 9.54 -9.32 -32.25
CA LEU A 6 9.64 -9.52 -30.81
C LEU A 6 9.00 -10.87 -30.47
N GLN A 7 9.64 -11.94 -30.93
CA GLN A 7 9.47 -13.32 -30.45
C GLN A 7 10.65 -14.12 -31.00
N ILE A 8 11.24 -14.97 -30.15
CA ILE A 8 12.51 -15.70 -30.31
C ILE A 8 13.73 -14.92 -29.78
N PHE A 9 13.77 -14.70 -28.46
CA PHE A 9 15.01 -14.84 -27.67
C PHE A 9 14.66 -15.04 -26.18
N LEU A 10 13.96 -16.13 -25.91
CA LEU A 10 13.82 -16.74 -24.59
C LEU A 10 13.98 -18.25 -24.79
N ALA A 11 14.76 -18.88 -23.89
CA ALA A 11 15.20 -20.28 -23.88
C ALA A 11 16.55 -20.58 -24.57
N THR A 12 17.66 -20.25 -23.91
CA THR A 12 18.66 -21.27 -23.50
C THR A 12 19.69 -20.71 -22.51
N CYS A 13 19.91 -21.47 -21.44
CA CYS A 13 21.11 -21.52 -20.59
C CYS A 13 21.17 -20.68 -19.31
N LEU A 14 20.43 -21.15 -18.30
CA LEU A 14 21.03 -21.42 -16.98
C LEU A 14 22.01 -22.61 -17.09
N PHE A 15 23.02 -22.63 -16.19
CA PHE A 15 24.10 -23.62 -15.98
C PHE A 15 25.39 -23.43 -16.79
N PHE A 16 26.31 -22.58 -16.34
CA PHE A 16 27.55 -22.98 -15.62
C PHE A 16 28.40 -21.74 -15.28
N ALA A 17 28.69 -21.62 -13.98
CA ALA A 17 29.72 -20.86 -13.27
C ALA A 17 30.95 -20.29 -14.02
N VAL A 18 31.27 -19.03 -13.65
CA VAL A 18 32.61 -18.42 -13.44
C VAL A 18 33.38 -17.82 -14.63
N SER A 19 33.65 -16.52 -14.47
CA SER A 19 34.82 -15.71 -14.88
C SER A 19 34.79 -14.83 -16.14
N SER A 20 35.10 -13.56 -15.89
CA SER A 20 35.72 -12.53 -16.74
C SER A 20 34.89 -11.92 -17.87
N CYS A 21 34.11 -10.90 -17.50
CA CYS A 21 33.73 -9.82 -18.42
C CYS A 21 34.78 -8.69 -18.31
N SER A 22 35.86 -8.77 -19.07
CA SER A 22 36.83 -7.66 -19.20
C SER A 22 37.56 -7.68 -20.55
N GLU A 23 36.86 -7.87 -21.67
CA GLU A 23 37.54 -7.72 -22.98
C GLU A 23 36.60 -7.45 -24.18
N PHE A 24 35.46 -6.77 -23.98
CA PHE A 24 34.54 -6.47 -25.09
C PHE A 24 34.02 -5.01 -25.13
N LEU A 25 34.83 -4.05 -24.67
CA LEU A 25 34.59 -2.60 -24.84
C LEU A 25 35.66 -1.89 -25.70
N LYS A 26 36.39 -2.63 -26.55
CA LYS A 26 37.31 -2.06 -27.54
C LYS A 26 36.89 -2.46 -28.95
N GLN A 27 35.94 -1.73 -29.55
CA GLN A 27 35.85 -1.46 -31.00
C GLN A 27 34.50 -0.84 -31.38
N ILE A 28 34.32 0.45 -31.09
CA ILE A 28 33.47 1.33 -31.91
C ILE A 28 34.16 2.71 -31.93
N GLU A 29 34.93 2.99 -32.99
CA GLU A 29 35.36 4.35 -33.36
C GLU A 29 34.19 5.06 -34.04
N ILE A 30 33.71 6.17 -33.45
CA ILE A 30 32.83 7.16 -34.10
C ILE A 30 33.68 8.43 -34.31
N PRO A 31 33.70 9.03 -35.51
CA PRO A 31 34.62 10.12 -35.84
C PRO A 31 34.22 11.43 -35.15
N GLU A 32 35.24 12.10 -34.60
CA GLU A 32 35.18 13.43 -33.97
C GLU A 32 34.62 14.51 -34.92
N THR A 33 33.54 15.14 -34.49
CA THR A 33 33.30 16.56 -34.75
C THR A 33 32.80 17.22 -33.46
N ASN A 34 33.69 18.01 -32.84
CA ASN A 34 33.40 18.89 -31.69
C ASN A 34 32.10 19.68 -31.89
N PRO A 35 31.30 19.76 -30.83
CA PRO A 35 31.27 20.95 -30.00
C PRO A 35 31.91 20.66 -28.65
N THR A 36 32.68 21.62 -28.13
CA THR A 36 33.23 21.62 -26.77
C THR A 36 32.11 21.43 -25.76
N VAL A 37 31.97 20.20 -25.26
CA VAL A 37 31.25 19.89 -24.03
C VAL A 37 32.24 20.14 -22.90
N GLY A 38 31.91 21.04 -21.98
CA GLY A 38 32.66 21.25 -20.74
C GLY A 38 32.75 19.92 -20.01
N THR A 39 33.97 19.49 -19.67
CA THR A 39 34.18 18.33 -18.83
C THR A 39 33.73 18.70 -17.42
N ASN A 40 32.63 18.11 -16.95
CA ASN A 40 32.05 18.37 -15.64
C ASN A 40 33.06 17.94 -14.54
N THR A 41 33.87 18.88 -14.06
CA THR A 41 34.97 18.67 -13.09
C THR A 41 34.47 18.45 -11.67
N GLY A 42 33.29 18.96 -11.32
CA GLY A 42 32.62 18.70 -10.04
C GLY A 42 32.37 17.21 -9.80
N ILE A 43 31.82 16.51 -10.81
CA ILE A 43 31.61 15.05 -10.75
C ILE A 43 32.94 14.30 -10.60
N GLN A 44 34.04 14.79 -11.16
CA GLN A 44 35.36 14.14 -11.01
C GLN A 44 35.96 14.35 -9.61
N ALA A 45 35.82 15.54 -9.02
CA ALA A 45 36.28 15.84 -7.66
C ALA A 45 35.53 14.99 -6.62
N THR A 46 34.20 14.94 -6.70
CA THR A 46 33.36 14.12 -5.81
C THR A 46 33.70 12.62 -5.95
N ASN A 47 34.01 12.15 -7.16
CA ASN A 47 34.43 10.76 -7.38
C ASN A 47 35.81 10.44 -6.77
N GLN A 48 36.73 11.40 -6.75
CA GLN A 48 38.04 11.24 -6.13
C GLN A 48 37.94 11.24 -4.60
N GLU A 49 37.16 12.16 -4.02
CA GLU A 49 36.90 12.21 -2.58
C GLU A 49 36.23 10.93 -2.07
N ASN A 50 35.22 10.43 -2.81
CA ASN A 50 34.57 9.17 -2.47
C ASN A 50 35.54 7.98 -2.49
N GLN A 51 36.57 7.99 -3.37
CA GLN A 51 37.62 6.97 -3.37
C GLN A 51 38.56 7.09 -2.16
N ILE A 52 38.90 8.32 -1.76
CA ILE A 52 39.72 8.57 -0.57
C ILE A 52 38.99 8.05 0.66
N ILE A 53 37.72 8.46 0.86
CA ILE A 53 36.90 8.02 1.99
C ILE A 53 36.87 6.49 2.06
N GLN A 54 36.57 5.81 0.95
CA GLN A 54 36.53 4.34 0.86
C GLN A 54 37.86 3.64 1.16
N SER A 55 39.00 4.35 1.06
CA SER A 55 40.31 3.81 1.39
C SER A 55 40.69 4.01 2.87
N VAL A 56 40.05 4.96 3.55
CA VAL A 56 40.36 5.38 4.91
C VAL A 56 39.38 4.78 5.93
N ILE A 57 38.09 4.66 5.59
CA ILE A 57 37.08 3.99 6.42
C ILE A 57 36.95 2.51 6.06
N SER A 58 36.39 1.69 6.96
CA SER A 58 36.16 0.27 6.67
C SER A 58 35.26 0.10 5.45
N SER A 59 35.60 -0.85 4.57
CA SER A 59 34.72 -1.27 3.47
C SER A 59 33.68 -2.32 3.92
N GLU A 60 33.65 -2.67 5.20
CA GLU A 60 32.70 -3.64 5.76
C GLU A 60 31.30 -3.01 5.82
N THR A 61 30.31 -3.71 5.28
CA THR A 61 28.89 -3.40 5.48
C THR A 61 28.31 -4.30 6.55
N VAL A 62 27.36 -3.77 7.30
CA VAL A 62 26.54 -4.50 8.27
C VAL A 62 25.07 -4.30 7.93
N LYS A 63 24.26 -5.28 8.33
CA LYS A 63 22.82 -5.15 8.36
C LYS A 63 22.44 -4.52 9.69
N SER A 64 21.76 -3.39 9.63
CA SER A 64 21.31 -2.67 10.82
C SER A 64 19.82 -2.38 10.69
N ASP A 65 19.14 -2.31 11.83
CA ASP A 65 17.81 -1.74 11.91
C ASP A 65 17.94 -0.30 12.41
N LEU A 66 17.18 0.64 11.84
CA LEU A 66 17.19 2.05 12.21
C LEU A 66 15.80 2.52 12.63
N MET A 67 15.73 3.18 13.78
CA MET A 67 14.55 3.89 14.25
C MET A 67 14.76 5.39 14.04
N ILE A 68 14.09 5.99 13.07
CA ILE A 68 14.34 7.36 12.62
C ILE A 68 13.17 8.27 13.00
N PHE A 69 13.51 9.43 13.55
CA PHE A 69 12.57 10.49 13.89
C PHE A 69 12.98 11.78 13.18
N VAL A 70 12.01 12.41 12.54
CA VAL A 70 12.18 13.70 11.86
C VAL A 70 11.30 14.74 12.55
N LYS A 71 11.93 15.82 12.98
CA LYS A 71 11.29 16.91 13.71
C LYS A 71 11.74 18.27 13.20
N ASP A 72 10.98 19.32 13.49
CA ASP A 72 11.46 20.69 13.39
C ASP A 72 12.26 21.09 14.64
N THR A 73 12.87 22.28 14.62
CA THR A 73 13.64 22.82 15.75
C THR A 73 12.81 23.17 16.98
N GLU A 74 11.47 23.18 16.88
CA GLU A 74 10.58 23.29 18.05
C GLU A 74 10.25 21.93 18.67
N GLY A 75 10.78 20.84 18.08
CA GLY A 75 10.55 19.47 18.50
C GLY A 75 9.23 18.88 17.99
N GLN A 76 8.52 19.56 17.09
CA GLN A 76 7.31 19.03 16.46
C GLN A 76 7.69 18.00 15.41
N SER A 77 6.96 16.88 15.39
CA SER A 77 7.15 15.81 14.42
C SER A 77 6.78 16.24 13.00
N LEU A 78 7.63 15.90 12.02
CA LEU A 78 7.40 16.20 10.61
C LEU A 78 6.93 14.97 9.85
N SER A 79 5.64 14.95 9.54
CA SER A 79 5.03 13.90 8.74
C SER A 79 5.43 13.97 7.27
N GLU A 80 5.47 12.82 6.60
CA GLU A 80 5.81 12.70 5.18
C GLU A 80 7.13 13.41 4.82
N ALA A 81 8.12 13.35 5.72
CA ALA A 81 9.47 13.77 5.44
C ALA A 81 10.17 12.63 4.68
N THR A 82 10.89 12.97 3.61
CA THR A 82 11.64 12.00 2.82
C THR A 82 12.97 11.72 3.50
N ILE A 83 13.23 10.45 3.80
CA ILE A 83 14.49 9.95 4.33
C ILE A 83 15.30 9.34 3.20
N ASN A 84 16.58 9.72 3.06
CA ASN A 84 17.50 9.08 2.13
C ASN A 84 18.66 8.40 2.89
N ILE A 85 18.91 7.13 2.59
CA ILE A 85 20.02 6.35 3.13
C ILE A 85 20.57 5.46 2.02
N SER A 86 21.87 5.51 1.76
CA SER A 86 22.52 4.64 0.76
C SER A 86 21.84 4.65 -0.63
N ASP A 87 21.37 5.82 -1.08
CA ASP A 87 20.62 6.03 -2.34
C ASP A 87 19.17 5.46 -2.37
N GLU A 88 18.67 4.93 -1.25
CA GLU A 88 17.26 4.52 -1.08
C GLU A 88 16.43 5.59 -0.38
N ASN A 89 15.17 5.76 -0.79
CA ASN A 89 14.26 6.75 -0.25
C ASN A 89 13.12 6.10 0.53
N PHE A 90 12.83 6.66 1.70
CA PHE A 90 11.73 6.28 2.59
C PHE A 90 10.94 7.51 3.01
N THR A 91 9.79 7.33 3.65
CA THR A 91 8.92 8.45 4.07
C THR A 91 8.40 8.22 5.49
N THR A 92 8.45 9.26 6.33
CA THR A 92 7.95 9.18 7.71
C THR A 92 6.43 9.13 7.82
N ASP A 93 5.93 8.51 8.90
CA ASP A 93 4.51 8.50 9.28
C ASP A 93 4.03 9.87 9.80
N ILE A 94 2.77 9.96 10.24
CA ILE A 94 2.20 11.21 10.80
C ILE A 94 2.94 11.75 12.04
N ASN A 95 3.70 10.91 12.74
CA ASN A 95 4.49 11.27 13.91
C ASN A 95 5.96 11.57 13.56
N GLY A 96 6.28 11.73 12.27
CA GLY A 96 7.64 11.92 11.80
C GLY A 96 8.53 10.72 12.08
N PHE A 97 7.96 9.54 12.23
CA PHE A 97 8.64 8.31 12.62
C PHE A 97 8.73 7.34 11.45
N ILE A 98 9.83 6.60 11.37
CA ILE A 98 9.95 5.41 10.54
C ILE A 98 10.88 4.40 11.21
N LEU A 99 10.51 3.12 11.15
CA LEU A 99 11.40 2.00 11.45
C LEU A 99 11.91 1.44 10.11
N LEU A 100 13.20 1.20 10.00
CA LEU A 100 13.83 0.57 8.84
C LEU A 100 14.51 -0.70 9.32
N GLU A 101 14.28 -1.80 8.62
CA GLU A 101 14.83 -3.10 9.00
C GLU A 101 15.85 -3.59 7.98
N ASN A 102 16.90 -4.23 8.49
CA ASN A 102 17.85 -5.02 7.75
C ASN A 102 18.56 -4.25 6.62
N ILE A 103 18.68 -2.93 6.78
CA ILE A 103 19.29 -2.06 5.79
C ILE A 103 20.79 -2.33 5.71
N GLU A 104 21.31 -2.45 4.50
CA GLU A 104 22.74 -2.66 4.29
C GLU A 104 23.45 -1.31 4.29
N VAL A 105 24.27 -1.10 5.32
CA VAL A 105 24.95 0.17 5.55
C VAL A 105 26.39 -0.04 5.94
N ASN A 106 27.23 0.99 5.78
CA ASN A 106 28.63 0.93 6.19
C ASN A 106 28.74 0.78 7.72
N LYS A 107 29.63 -0.08 8.17
CA LYS A 107 29.82 -0.40 9.59
C LYS A 107 30.25 0.80 10.44
N ASP A 108 31.03 1.71 9.86
CA ASP A 108 31.67 2.79 10.60
C ASP A 108 30.88 4.09 10.54
N PHE A 109 30.31 4.44 9.38
CA PHE A 109 29.62 5.73 9.15
C PHE A 109 28.49 5.62 8.13
N VAL A 110 27.30 6.06 8.52
CA VAL A 110 26.10 6.07 7.68
C VAL A 110 25.54 7.49 7.63
N ALA A 111 25.47 8.07 6.44
CA ALA A 111 24.76 9.33 6.23
C ALA A 111 23.26 9.06 6.13
N VAL A 112 22.48 9.68 7.01
CA VAL A 112 21.02 9.68 6.98
C VAL A 112 20.58 11.09 6.65
N LYS A 113 19.89 11.26 5.52
CA LYS A 113 19.36 12.56 5.11
C LYS A 113 17.86 12.62 5.32
N ALA A 114 17.34 13.78 5.70
CA ALA A 114 15.93 14.07 5.76
C ALA A 114 15.61 15.37 5.02
N SER A 115 14.58 15.35 4.17
CA SER A 115 14.09 16.52 3.45
C SER A 115 12.58 16.67 3.60
N LYS A 116 12.13 17.92 3.67
CA LYS A 116 10.72 18.31 3.70
C LYS A 116 10.59 19.70 3.08
N GLU A 117 9.50 19.93 2.34
CA GLU A 117 9.21 21.25 1.77
C GLU A 117 9.22 22.34 2.85
N ASN A 118 9.79 23.51 2.55
CA ASN A 118 9.99 24.65 3.45
C ASN A 118 11.04 24.45 4.56
N TYR A 119 11.75 23.32 4.56
CA TYR A 119 12.84 23.06 5.49
C TYR A 119 14.18 22.89 4.77
N VAL A 120 15.26 23.21 5.46
CA VAL A 120 16.62 22.89 5.04
C VAL A 120 16.82 21.38 5.18
N GLU A 121 17.28 20.72 4.11
CA GLU A 121 17.63 19.30 4.19
C GLU A 121 18.70 19.08 5.27
N ALA A 122 18.37 18.19 6.21
CA ALA A 122 19.23 17.78 7.31
C ALA A 122 19.99 16.51 6.91
N ILE A 123 21.26 16.45 7.30
CA ILE A 123 22.12 15.27 7.11
C ILE A 123 22.70 14.96 8.47
N LYS A 124 22.54 13.74 8.98
CA LYS A 124 23.18 13.28 10.22
C LYS A 124 23.97 12.02 9.93
N THR A 125 25.19 11.95 10.48
CA THR A 125 26.02 10.77 10.31
C THR A 125 25.98 9.92 11.56
N VAL A 126 25.47 8.71 11.42
CA VAL A 126 25.33 7.76 12.51
C VAL A 126 26.34 6.64 12.38
N ARG A 127 26.74 6.07 13.52
CA ARG A 127 27.52 4.84 13.56
C ARG A 127 26.59 3.72 13.97
N THR A 128 26.44 2.72 13.13
CA THR A 128 25.61 1.57 13.47
C THR A 128 26.27 0.74 14.56
N SER A 129 25.51 0.38 15.59
CA SER A 129 26.00 -0.56 16.60
C SER A 129 26.00 -2.00 16.06
N ASP A 130 26.91 -2.83 16.55
CA ASP A 130 26.91 -4.28 16.29
C ASP A 130 25.68 -5.00 16.92
N SER A 131 24.81 -4.28 17.65
CA SER A 131 23.77 -4.80 18.54
C SER A 131 22.32 -4.70 18.02
N GLY A 132 22.11 -4.40 16.74
CA GLY A 132 20.82 -4.63 16.04
C GLY A 132 20.01 -3.38 15.70
N LEU A 133 19.67 -2.51 16.66
CA LEU A 133 18.81 -1.34 16.44
C LEU A 133 19.49 -0.02 16.84
N SER A 134 19.59 0.94 15.92
CA SER A 134 20.10 2.30 16.19
C SER A 134 18.98 3.34 16.07
N THR A 135 18.94 4.32 16.98
CA THR A 135 17.96 5.43 16.90
C THR A 135 18.62 6.66 16.28
N VAL A 136 17.90 7.35 15.39
CA VAL A 136 18.38 8.54 14.68
C VAL A 136 17.35 9.65 14.82
N TYR A 137 17.78 10.82 15.29
CA TYR A 137 16.97 12.04 15.30
C TYR A 137 17.52 13.02 14.25
N LEU A 138 16.63 13.53 13.41
CA LEU A 138 16.91 14.54 12.39
C LEU A 138 16.03 15.76 12.66
N TYR A 139 16.68 16.87 13.01
CA TYR A 139 16.01 18.15 13.24
C TYR A 139 16.21 19.07 12.03
N LEU A 140 15.10 19.46 11.42
CA LEU A 140 15.08 20.29 10.22
C LEU A 140 14.87 21.75 10.61
N LYS A 141 15.78 22.62 10.19
CA LYS A 141 15.64 24.08 10.33
C LYS A 141 14.74 24.62 9.22
N ASP A 142 13.97 25.66 9.51
CA ASP A 142 13.18 26.36 8.48
C ASP A 142 14.08 26.86 7.34
N ALA A 143 13.60 26.73 6.11
CA ALA A 143 14.30 27.23 4.94
C ALA A 143 14.34 28.77 4.97
N PRO A 144 15.52 29.41 4.97
CA PRO A 144 15.62 30.86 5.01
C PRO A 144 15.10 31.49 3.70
N GLU A 145 14.52 32.69 3.81
CA GLU A 145 14.08 33.45 2.63
C GLU A 145 15.26 33.70 1.70
N ALA A 146 15.13 33.32 0.41
CA ALA A 146 16.19 33.48 -0.57
C ALA A 146 16.35 34.94 -1.02
N LYS A 147 17.60 35.37 -1.17
CA LYS A 147 17.99 36.65 -1.78
C LYS A 147 18.27 36.42 -3.25
N VAL A 148 17.79 37.35 -4.07
CA VAL A 148 17.87 37.24 -5.53
C VAL A 148 18.89 38.23 -6.08
N PHE A 149 19.80 37.74 -6.93
CA PHE A 149 20.68 38.59 -7.74
C PHE A 149 20.84 38.03 -9.15
N THR A 150 21.38 38.83 -10.07
CA THR A 150 21.62 38.39 -11.45
C THR A 150 23.05 37.88 -11.60
N ALA A 151 23.22 36.64 -12.07
CA ALA A 151 24.52 35.98 -12.14
C ALA A 151 25.58 36.76 -12.95
N SER A 152 25.17 37.44 -14.02
CA SER A 152 26.08 38.23 -14.86
C SER A 152 26.58 39.53 -14.23
N GLU A 153 25.92 40.03 -13.18
CA GLU A 153 26.27 41.27 -12.47
C GLU A 153 27.08 41.01 -11.19
N GLY A 154 27.10 39.76 -10.69
CA GLY A 154 27.65 39.43 -9.38
C GLY A 154 26.84 40.07 -8.23
N ALA A 155 27.24 39.81 -6.99
CA ALA A 155 26.56 40.36 -5.81
C ALA A 155 27.42 40.24 -4.55
N THR A 156 27.14 41.11 -3.57
CA THR A 156 27.50 40.86 -2.18
C THR A 156 26.20 40.54 -1.43
N VAL A 157 26.11 39.35 -0.88
CA VAL A 157 24.92 38.83 -0.19
C VAL A 157 25.27 38.64 1.28
N GLU A 158 24.64 39.41 2.15
CA GLU A 158 24.86 39.35 3.59
C GLU A 158 23.67 38.64 4.25
N TYR A 159 23.87 37.54 4.98
CA TYR A 159 22.87 36.92 5.85
C TYR A 159 23.36 36.97 7.29
N GLU A 160 22.71 37.77 8.13
CA GLU A 160 23.15 38.01 9.50
C GLU A 160 24.63 38.43 9.57
N GLU A 161 25.51 37.57 10.10
CA GLU A 161 26.95 37.79 10.21
C GLU A 161 27.78 37.10 9.10
N ILE A 162 27.11 36.46 8.13
CA ILE A 162 27.73 35.77 7.00
C ILE A 162 27.68 36.63 5.75
N THR A 163 28.79 36.75 5.03
CA THR A 163 28.84 37.48 3.75
C THR A 163 29.37 36.58 2.64
N LEU A 164 28.63 36.51 1.54
CA LEU A 164 29.10 35.91 0.28
C LEU A 164 29.37 37.01 -0.74
N VAL A 165 30.53 36.98 -1.41
CA VAL A 165 30.89 37.92 -2.47
C VAL A 165 31.06 37.16 -3.78
N PHE A 166 30.05 37.28 -4.64
CA PHE A 166 29.98 36.68 -5.97
C PHE A 166 30.57 37.63 -7.01
N PRO A 167 31.62 37.23 -7.73
CA PRO A 167 32.09 37.96 -8.90
C PRO A 167 31.07 37.95 -10.05
N GLU A 168 31.20 38.90 -10.98
CA GLU A 168 30.43 38.92 -12.22
C GLU A 168 30.62 37.62 -13.00
N ASN A 169 29.51 37.00 -13.41
CA ASN A 169 29.48 35.79 -14.22
C ASN A 169 30.06 34.54 -13.53
N ALA A 170 30.16 34.51 -12.20
CA ALA A 170 30.80 33.41 -11.45
C ALA A 170 29.96 32.14 -11.31
N ILE A 171 28.74 32.08 -11.87
CA ILE A 171 27.77 31.00 -11.64
C ILE A 171 27.64 30.10 -12.86
N ALA A 172 27.47 28.80 -12.60
CA ALA A 172 27.19 27.77 -13.57
C ALA A 172 25.86 27.06 -13.30
N ASP A 173 25.25 26.51 -14.35
CA ASP A 173 24.15 25.57 -14.26
C ASP A 173 24.64 24.13 -13.95
N GLN A 174 23.70 23.20 -13.79
CA GLN A 174 23.99 21.79 -13.48
C GLN A 174 24.85 21.06 -14.53
N ASP A 175 24.87 21.57 -15.77
CA ASP A 175 25.69 21.05 -16.86
C ASP A 175 27.10 21.69 -16.88
N GLY A 176 27.39 22.61 -15.97
CA GLY A 176 28.65 23.35 -15.88
C GLY A 176 28.75 24.51 -16.88
N ASN A 177 27.65 24.89 -17.55
CA ASN A 177 27.66 26.04 -18.45
C ASN A 177 27.48 27.33 -17.66
N ARG A 178 28.02 28.44 -18.18
CA ARG A 178 27.89 29.75 -17.54
C ARG A 178 26.42 30.16 -17.49
N TYR A 179 25.93 30.41 -16.29
CA TYR A 179 24.56 30.81 -16.03
C TYR A 179 24.46 32.33 -15.95
N GLU A 180 23.47 32.91 -16.64
CA GLU A 180 23.27 34.37 -16.74
C GLU A 180 21.96 34.85 -16.09
N GLY A 181 21.13 33.93 -15.60
CA GLY A 181 19.80 34.22 -15.06
C GLY A 181 19.82 34.73 -13.60
N ASN A 182 18.64 34.72 -12.98
CA ASN A 182 18.51 35.04 -11.56
C ASN A 182 19.01 33.89 -10.70
N VAL A 183 19.75 34.23 -9.64
CA VAL A 183 20.26 33.32 -8.64
C VAL A 183 19.50 33.59 -7.35
N ASN A 184 18.74 32.61 -6.91
CA ASN A 184 18.08 32.57 -5.62
C ASN A 184 19.06 31.92 -4.62
N THR A 185 19.69 32.72 -3.77
CA THR A 185 20.66 32.24 -2.77
C THR A 185 20.07 32.31 -1.38
N SER A 186 20.25 31.27 -0.59
CA SER A 186 19.92 31.26 0.83
C SER A 186 21.08 30.67 1.64
N ILE A 187 21.20 31.11 2.89
CA ILE A 187 22.28 30.67 3.79
C ILE A 187 21.67 30.26 5.12
N THR A 188 22.01 29.06 5.55
CA THR A 188 21.68 28.55 6.89
C THR A 188 22.96 28.54 7.72
N TYR A 189 22.99 29.33 8.79
CA TYR A 189 24.09 29.34 9.75
C TYR A 189 23.79 28.41 10.94
N TYR A 190 24.78 27.64 11.35
CA TYR A 190 24.73 26.79 12.55
C TYR A 190 25.75 27.33 13.56
N ASP A 191 25.23 28.04 14.56
CA ASP A 191 26.01 28.64 15.64
C ASP A 191 26.44 27.55 16.64
N PRO A 192 27.75 27.30 16.84
CA PRO A 192 28.26 26.29 17.75
C PRO A 192 27.99 26.59 19.23
N THR A 193 27.49 27.78 19.55
CA THR A 193 27.10 28.18 20.91
C THR A 193 25.60 28.02 21.18
N ALA A 194 24.80 27.68 20.17
CA ALA A 194 23.37 27.44 20.31
C ALA A 194 23.09 26.14 21.08
N GLU A 195 22.02 26.13 21.88
CA GLU A 195 21.62 24.95 22.67
C GLU A 195 21.24 23.75 21.79
N ASP A 196 20.70 24.00 20.59
CA ASP A 196 20.26 23.01 19.60
C ASP A 196 21.35 22.67 18.56
N PHE A 197 22.60 23.11 18.77
CA PHE A 197 23.67 22.94 17.78
C PHE A 197 23.93 21.46 17.45
N GLU A 198 24.07 20.60 18.46
CA GLU A 198 24.30 19.16 18.23
C GLU A 198 23.14 18.49 17.50
N GLU A 199 21.91 18.93 17.75
CA GLU A 199 20.71 18.36 17.14
C GLU A 199 20.58 18.75 15.66
N THR A 200 20.95 19.99 15.33
CA THR A 200 20.73 20.57 14.00
C THR A 200 21.96 20.54 13.10
N MET A 201 23.17 20.36 13.65
CA MET A 201 24.40 20.40 12.87
C MET A 201 24.44 19.28 11.81
N PRO A 202 24.87 19.59 10.58
CA PRO A 202 25.00 18.60 9.53
C PRO A 202 26.19 17.65 9.77
N GLY A 203 26.02 16.39 9.37
CA GLY A 203 27.01 15.33 9.46
C GLY A 203 27.32 14.90 10.89
N ILE A 204 28.60 14.84 11.21
CA ILE A 204 29.18 14.54 12.53
C ILE A 204 30.51 15.27 12.65
N LEU A 205 31.00 15.59 13.84
CA LEU A 205 32.30 16.27 14.05
C LEU A 205 33.52 15.34 13.81
N VAL A 206 33.54 14.66 12.67
CA VAL A 206 34.63 13.80 12.20
C VAL A 206 34.94 14.17 10.75
N GLY A 207 36.22 14.38 10.46
CA GLY A 207 36.68 14.70 9.12
C GLY A 207 37.90 13.91 8.68
N ILE A 208 38.26 14.05 7.41
CA ILE A 208 39.48 13.52 6.80
C ILE A 208 40.36 14.71 6.40
N ASP A 209 41.54 14.78 6.99
CA ASP A 209 42.50 15.85 6.76
C ASP A 209 43.24 15.70 5.41
N GLU A 210 44.04 16.71 5.03
CA GLU A 210 44.86 16.67 3.79
C GLU A 210 45.85 15.49 3.72
N ASP A 211 46.20 14.90 4.86
CA ASP A 211 47.10 13.75 4.98
C ASP A 211 46.32 12.41 4.99
N GLU A 212 45.02 12.43 4.67
CA GLU A 212 44.08 11.29 4.62
C GLU A 212 43.87 10.59 5.99
N ASN A 213 44.04 11.30 7.10
CA ASN A 213 43.76 10.77 8.44
C ASN A 213 42.36 11.17 8.93
N ILE A 214 41.71 10.23 9.63
CA ILE A 214 40.45 10.51 10.35
C ILE A 214 40.78 11.33 11.60
N VAL A 215 40.17 12.51 11.69
CA VAL A 215 40.37 13.47 12.78
C VAL A 215 39.05 13.86 13.42
N GLY A 216 39.09 14.18 14.71
CA GLY A 216 37.97 14.80 15.41
C GLY A 216 37.99 16.32 15.21
N LEU A 217 36.82 16.94 15.17
CA LEU A 217 36.65 18.35 14.88
C LEU A 217 35.99 19.10 16.04
N ILE A 218 36.33 20.38 16.22
CA ILE A 218 35.64 21.31 17.12
C ILE A 218 35.21 22.53 16.30
N SER A 219 33.91 22.78 16.22
CA SER A 219 33.36 23.78 15.31
C SER A 219 33.40 25.22 15.82
N ARG A 220 33.68 26.14 14.89
CA ARG A 220 33.52 27.59 15.04
C ARG A 220 32.39 28.17 14.20
N GLY A 221 31.61 27.30 13.56
CA GLY A 221 30.44 27.67 12.79
C GLY A 221 30.37 26.91 11.47
N MET A 222 29.16 26.44 11.17
CA MET A 222 28.85 25.81 9.89
C MET A 222 27.91 26.69 9.09
N ILE A 223 28.01 26.62 7.77
CA ILE A 223 27.04 27.20 6.85
C ILE A 223 26.61 26.18 5.81
N LYS A 224 25.32 26.16 5.48
CA LYS A 224 24.81 25.55 4.24
C LYS A 224 24.41 26.68 3.30
N VAL A 225 25.01 26.70 2.11
CA VAL A 225 24.69 27.67 1.07
C VAL A 225 23.87 26.95 0.01
N ASP A 226 22.65 27.40 -0.24
CA ASP A 226 21.80 26.91 -1.32
C ASP A 226 21.76 27.96 -2.44
N LEU A 227 21.95 27.52 -3.68
CA LEU A 227 21.86 28.34 -4.88
C LEU A 227 20.93 27.69 -5.88
N ARG A 228 19.86 28.39 -6.26
CA ARG A 228 18.88 27.89 -7.21
C ARG A 228 18.55 28.90 -8.30
N ASP A 229 18.16 28.42 -9.47
CA ASP A 229 17.53 29.25 -10.49
C ASP A 229 16.06 29.54 -10.15
N ASP A 230 15.35 30.25 -11.05
CA ASP A 230 13.92 30.57 -10.88
C ASP A 230 13.00 29.33 -11.03
N GLU A 231 13.52 28.22 -11.56
CA GLU A 231 12.82 26.94 -11.72
C GLU A 231 13.10 25.99 -10.54
N GLY A 232 14.00 26.37 -9.62
CA GLY A 232 14.39 25.59 -8.44
C GLY A 232 15.56 24.64 -8.67
N ASN A 233 16.20 24.66 -9.84
CA ASN A 233 17.36 23.81 -10.14
C ASN A 233 18.60 24.36 -9.43
N GLU A 234 19.44 23.45 -8.92
CA GLU A 234 20.70 23.81 -8.24
C GLU A 234 21.70 24.47 -9.19
N LEU A 235 22.43 25.45 -8.67
CA LEU A 235 23.47 26.20 -9.36
C LEU A 235 24.82 26.03 -8.65
N GLU A 236 25.90 26.24 -9.39
CA GLU A 236 27.26 25.98 -8.90
C GLU A 236 28.23 27.13 -9.25
N ILE A 237 29.46 27.12 -8.74
CA ILE A 237 30.51 28.06 -9.16
C ILE A 237 31.06 27.64 -10.54
N PHE A 238 31.13 28.59 -11.47
CA PHE A 238 31.71 28.36 -12.79
C PHE A 238 33.20 28.02 -12.69
N GLU A 239 33.63 27.00 -13.45
CA GLU A 239 35.00 26.50 -13.39
C GLU A 239 36.05 27.61 -13.56
N GLY A 240 36.94 27.72 -12.58
CA GLY A 240 38.03 28.70 -12.55
C GLY A 240 37.68 30.04 -11.88
N GLU A 241 36.43 30.25 -11.49
CA GLU A 241 35.98 31.36 -10.65
C GLU A 241 36.05 30.96 -9.16
N GLU A 242 36.00 31.97 -8.28
CA GLU A 242 35.99 31.79 -6.83
C GLU A 242 34.95 32.71 -6.19
N VAL A 243 34.27 32.23 -5.15
CA VAL A 243 33.38 33.05 -4.32
C VAL A 243 34.03 33.25 -2.96
N GLU A 244 34.06 34.48 -2.47
CA GLU A 244 34.57 34.79 -1.13
C GLU A 244 33.46 34.58 -0.10
N ILE A 245 33.78 33.83 0.95
CA ILE A 245 32.93 33.62 2.12
C ILE A 245 33.58 34.34 3.30
N ARG A 246 32.76 35.09 4.05
CA ARG A 246 33.13 35.68 5.34
C ARG A 246 32.23 35.16 6.43
N MET A 247 32.83 34.69 7.52
CA MET A 247 32.14 34.11 8.68
C MET A 247 32.68 34.73 9.96
N PRO A 248 31.87 34.84 11.04
CA PRO A 248 32.34 35.38 12.31
C PRO A 248 33.45 34.50 12.89
N ALA A 249 34.52 35.14 13.40
CA ALA A 249 35.67 34.40 13.95
C ALA A 249 35.52 34.02 15.44
N GLY A 250 34.67 34.77 16.16
CA GLY A 250 34.47 34.61 17.60
C GLY A 250 35.67 35.01 18.46
N ASP A 251 35.55 34.83 19.77
CA ASP A 251 36.59 35.22 20.73
C ASP A 251 37.83 34.30 20.66
N ASN A 252 39.01 34.91 20.80
CA ASN A 252 40.32 34.24 20.78
C ASN A 252 40.62 33.45 19.49
N ALA A 253 40.10 33.91 18.35
CA ALA A 253 40.35 33.33 17.04
C ALA A 253 41.85 33.35 16.65
N PRO A 254 42.44 32.22 16.23
CA PRO A 254 43.78 32.20 15.64
C PRO A 254 43.82 32.90 14.28
N GLN A 255 45.03 33.12 13.77
CA GLN A 255 45.22 33.79 12.48
C GLN A 255 44.69 33.00 11.28
N THR A 256 44.65 31.68 11.38
CA THR A 256 44.18 30.77 10.33
C THR A 256 43.42 29.61 10.94
N ILE A 257 42.42 29.09 10.20
CA ILE A 257 41.66 27.90 10.58
C ILE A 257 41.36 27.07 9.31
N PRO A 258 41.40 25.73 9.38
CA PRO A 258 40.97 24.89 8.27
C PRO A 258 39.48 25.10 7.94
N LEU A 259 39.17 25.10 6.64
CA LEU A 259 37.82 25.05 6.10
C LEU A 259 37.55 23.61 5.64
N TRP A 260 36.43 23.08 6.08
CA TRP A 260 35.96 21.75 5.74
C TRP A 260 34.69 21.86 4.92
N HIS A 261 34.49 20.94 3.98
CA HIS A 261 33.22 20.79 3.28
C HIS A 261 32.62 19.41 3.56
N LEU A 262 31.29 19.31 3.58
CA LEU A 262 30.62 18.06 3.87
C LEU A 262 30.53 17.19 2.61
N ASN A 263 31.10 15.98 2.66
CA ASN A 263 30.79 14.94 1.69
C ASN A 263 29.43 14.34 2.05
N GLU A 264 28.37 14.77 1.38
CA GLU A 264 27.01 14.38 1.76
C GLU A 264 26.69 12.90 1.55
N LYS A 265 27.46 12.19 0.72
CA LYS A 265 27.28 10.75 0.48
C LYS A 265 27.67 9.91 1.70
N HIS A 266 28.78 10.26 2.35
CA HIS A 266 29.30 9.54 3.51
C HIS A 266 29.05 10.30 4.83
N GLY A 267 28.63 11.56 4.75
CA GLY A 267 28.36 12.42 5.90
C GLY A 267 29.63 12.78 6.69
N LEU A 268 30.77 12.82 6.02
CA LEU A 268 32.07 13.14 6.62
C LEU A 268 32.60 14.47 6.09
N TRP A 269 33.29 15.21 6.95
CA TRP A 269 33.93 16.46 6.58
C TRP A 269 35.26 16.22 5.86
N MET A 270 35.54 17.00 4.82
CA MET A 270 36.77 16.92 4.03
C MET A 270 37.50 18.27 4.13
N GLU A 271 38.77 18.26 4.52
CA GLU A 271 39.59 19.48 4.55
C GLU A 271 39.80 19.99 3.12
N THR A 272 39.47 21.25 2.84
CA THR A 272 39.47 21.77 1.44
C THR A 272 40.21 23.08 1.26
N ALA A 273 40.28 23.91 2.30
CA ALA A 273 40.98 25.19 2.25
C ALA A 273 41.41 25.65 3.64
N THR A 274 42.04 26.81 3.72
CA THR A 274 42.36 27.49 4.98
C THR A 274 41.77 28.90 4.95
N ALA A 275 40.94 29.22 5.93
CA ALA A 275 40.42 30.58 6.12
C ALA A 275 41.42 31.43 6.92
N THR A 276 41.47 32.72 6.60
CA THR A 276 42.38 33.68 7.25
C THR A 276 41.59 34.75 8.00
N LEU A 277 42.00 35.06 9.23
CA LEU A 277 41.38 36.09 10.05
C LEU A 277 41.67 37.48 9.47
N GLN A 278 40.62 38.25 9.16
CA GLN A 278 40.68 39.65 8.72
C GLN A 278 39.72 40.50 9.55
N GLY A 279 40.27 41.27 10.50
CA GLY A 279 39.43 41.97 11.47
C GLY A 279 38.81 40.97 12.43
N ASP A 280 37.47 40.91 12.44
CA ASP A 280 36.69 40.03 13.33
C ASP A 280 36.04 38.86 12.56
N GLU A 281 36.41 38.67 11.27
CA GLU A 281 35.85 37.65 10.37
C GLU A 281 36.95 36.73 9.81
N TYR A 282 36.60 35.47 9.60
CA TYR A 282 37.38 34.56 8.75
C TYR A 282 36.97 34.72 7.30
N VAL A 283 37.96 34.92 6.43
CA VAL A 283 37.77 35.10 4.99
C VAL A 283 38.42 33.95 4.23
N VAL A 284 37.69 33.35 3.29
CA VAL A 284 38.14 32.23 2.45
C VAL A 284 37.49 32.29 1.07
N ASN A 285 38.23 31.90 0.03
CA ASN A 285 37.70 31.73 -1.32
C ASN A 285 37.41 30.26 -1.58
N VAL A 286 36.19 29.97 -2.06
CA VAL A 286 35.76 28.62 -2.43
C VAL A 286 35.56 28.52 -3.94
N LYS A 287 35.70 27.30 -4.47
CA LYS A 287 35.63 26.98 -5.91
C LYS A 287 34.43 26.11 -6.28
N HIS A 288 33.66 25.71 -5.29
CA HIS A 288 32.37 25.05 -5.41
C HIS A 288 31.49 25.55 -4.26
N PHE A 289 30.21 25.19 -4.23
CA PHE A 289 29.33 25.34 -3.08
C PHE A 289 29.10 24.01 -2.40
N SER A 290 29.01 24.07 -1.08
CA SER A 290 28.79 22.92 -0.22
C SER A 290 28.23 23.41 1.12
N THR A 291 28.00 22.46 2.01
CA THR A 291 27.96 22.76 3.43
C THR A 291 29.40 22.92 3.92
N TYR A 292 29.73 24.09 4.46
CA TYR A 292 31.07 24.43 4.94
C TYR A 292 31.12 24.51 6.46
N ASN A 293 32.30 24.25 7.01
CA ASN A 293 32.54 24.26 8.44
C ASN A 293 33.94 24.80 8.75
N LEU A 294 34.04 25.72 9.71
CA LEU A 294 35.30 26.29 10.18
C LEU A 294 35.73 25.59 11.47
N ASP A 295 36.55 24.55 11.36
CA ASP A 295 36.81 23.66 12.49
C ASP A 295 38.28 23.54 12.87
N PHE A 296 38.50 23.46 14.18
CA PHE A 296 39.76 22.99 14.72
C PHE A 296 39.87 21.48 14.58
N LYS A 297 40.98 21.06 13.98
CA LYS A 297 41.45 19.68 14.03
C LYS A 297 42.05 19.39 15.41
N ILE A 298 41.59 18.31 16.05
CA ILE A 298 42.13 17.85 17.33
C ILE A 298 43.47 17.13 17.08
N GLU A 299 44.59 17.74 17.49
CA GLU A 299 45.94 17.19 17.26
C GLU A 299 46.41 16.17 18.32
N ASP A 300 45.92 16.29 19.56
CA ASP A 300 46.33 15.49 20.73
C ASP A 300 45.15 14.65 21.27
N SER A 301 44.59 13.81 20.41
CA SER A 301 43.36 13.08 20.72
C SER A 301 43.57 11.88 21.67
N ILE A 302 42.51 11.52 22.40
CA ILE A 302 42.40 10.31 23.22
C ILE A 302 41.20 9.48 22.75
N GLU A 303 41.20 8.19 23.08
CA GLU A 303 40.11 7.29 22.74
C GLU A 303 39.60 6.46 23.93
N PRO A 304 39.12 7.11 25.01
CA PRO A 304 38.72 6.40 26.22
C PRO A 304 37.44 5.58 26.02
N THR A 305 37.36 4.49 26.77
CA THR A 305 36.14 3.71 26.95
C THR A 305 35.42 4.23 28.20
N ILE A 306 34.12 4.50 28.10
CA ILE A 306 33.30 5.01 29.20
C ILE A 306 32.25 3.96 29.58
N ILE A 307 32.11 3.66 30.86
CA ILE A 307 31.06 2.80 31.41
C ILE A 307 30.16 3.64 32.33
N ILE A 308 28.86 3.70 32.05
CA ILE A 308 27.90 4.49 32.81
C ILE A 308 27.18 3.64 33.87
N LYS A 309 27.16 4.13 35.11
CA LYS A 309 26.50 3.47 36.26
C LYS A 309 25.63 4.44 37.04
N ASP A 310 24.66 3.93 37.76
CA ASP A 310 23.94 4.70 38.80
C ASP A 310 24.72 4.71 40.14
N GLN A 311 24.21 5.47 41.11
CA GLN A 311 24.80 5.59 42.46
C GLN A 311 24.87 4.26 43.24
N ASP A 312 24.06 3.27 42.86
CA ASP A 312 23.99 1.95 43.49
C ASP A 312 24.88 0.92 42.75
N GLY A 313 25.52 1.32 41.66
CA GLY A 313 26.42 0.51 40.85
C GLY A 313 25.73 -0.32 39.77
N ASN A 314 24.44 -0.09 39.50
CA ASN A 314 23.74 -0.71 38.39
C ASN A 314 24.18 -0.07 37.07
N LEU A 315 24.26 -0.87 36.01
CA LEU A 315 24.67 -0.43 34.67
C LEU A 315 23.50 0.32 33.99
N ILE A 316 23.77 1.49 33.42
CA ILE A 316 22.79 2.28 32.65
C ILE A 316 22.95 1.93 31.16
N LYS A 317 22.20 0.92 30.73
CA LYS A 317 22.31 0.30 29.39
C LYS A 317 21.33 0.91 28.40
N ASN A 318 21.68 0.90 27.12
CA ASN A 318 20.80 1.32 26.02
C ASN A 318 20.18 2.72 26.25
N GLN A 319 20.92 3.63 26.89
CA GLN A 319 20.52 5.02 27.11
C GLN A 319 21.37 5.97 26.29
N GLU A 320 20.72 6.99 25.75
CA GLU A 320 21.41 8.11 25.14
C GLU A 320 22.01 9.00 26.23
N ILE A 321 23.29 9.36 26.04
CA ILE A 321 24.08 10.19 26.93
C ILE A 321 24.62 11.35 26.09
N GLU A 322 24.28 12.57 26.47
CA GLU A 322 24.94 13.75 25.94
C GLU A 322 26.31 13.91 26.63
N VAL A 323 27.37 13.86 25.85
CA VAL A 323 28.74 14.00 26.31
C VAL A 323 29.23 15.39 25.95
N LYS A 324 29.43 16.25 26.95
CA LYS A 324 29.97 17.61 26.81
C LYS A 324 31.42 17.62 27.24
N VAL A 325 32.29 18.32 26.51
CA VAL A 325 33.68 18.55 26.89
C VAL A 325 33.98 20.04 26.97
N ASN A 326 34.71 20.42 28.02
CA ASN A 326 35.37 21.70 28.13
C ASN A 326 36.88 21.48 28.08
N SER A 327 37.54 22.00 27.04
CA SER A 327 38.97 21.81 26.83
C SER A 327 39.66 23.10 26.40
N ASP A 328 40.99 23.14 26.54
CA ASP A 328 41.81 24.24 26.03
C ASP A 328 41.73 24.39 24.49
N GLN A 329 41.29 23.35 23.77
CA GLN A 329 41.08 23.35 22.32
C GLN A 329 39.68 23.84 21.90
N GLY A 330 38.78 24.00 22.86
CA GLY A 330 37.38 24.40 22.66
C GLY A 330 36.40 23.47 23.35
N ASN A 331 35.13 23.88 23.34
CA ASN A 331 34.02 23.08 23.87
C ASN A 331 33.36 22.30 22.73
N ALA A 332 32.88 21.10 23.01
CA ALA A 332 32.07 20.31 22.09
C ALA A 332 31.05 19.50 22.89
N SER A 333 29.93 19.15 22.26
CA SER A 333 28.98 18.17 22.79
C SER A 333 28.71 17.10 21.73
N LYS A 334 28.20 15.93 22.17
CA LYS A 334 27.75 14.86 21.28
C LYS A 334 26.83 13.89 22.01
N ASN A 335 25.76 13.45 21.37
CA ASN A 335 24.93 12.35 21.85
C ASN A 335 25.52 10.97 21.48
N ILE A 336 25.60 10.08 22.47
CA ILE A 336 26.10 8.71 22.31
C ILE A 336 25.25 7.75 23.15
N ALA A 337 24.80 6.64 22.57
CA ALA A 337 24.10 5.60 23.30
C ALA A 337 25.06 4.62 23.99
N THR A 338 24.73 4.21 25.22
CA THR A 338 25.41 3.11 25.91
C THR A 338 24.94 1.76 25.37
N ASP A 339 25.83 0.78 25.27
CA ASP A 339 25.50 -0.57 24.80
C ASP A 339 24.89 -1.48 25.91
N GLU A 340 24.77 -2.78 25.63
CA GLU A 340 24.30 -3.80 26.58
C GLU A 340 25.19 -3.99 27.82
N ASN A 341 26.42 -3.49 27.78
CA ASN A 341 27.40 -3.45 28.87
C ASN A 341 27.43 -2.07 29.56
N ALA A 342 26.54 -1.16 29.15
CA ALA A 342 26.53 0.26 29.52
C ALA A 342 27.82 1.01 29.12
N GLU A 343 28.47 0.55 28.06
CA GLU A 343 29.76 1.01 27.58
C GLU A 343 29.62 1.79 26.26
N PHE A 344 30.49 2.78 26.05
CA PHE A 344 30.77 3.34 24.72
C PHE A 344 32.21 3.85 24.63
N LYS A 345 32.71 4.03 23.41
CA LYS A 345 34.06 4.55 23.16
C LYS A 345 34.00 5.96 22.56
N LEU A 346 34.74 6.90 23.15
CA LEU A 346 35.01 8.18 22.52
C LEU A 346 36.17 8.00 21.52
N ILE A 347 36.06 8.60 20.34
CA ILE A 347 37.08 8.52 19.29
C ILE A 347 37.58 9.92 19.00
N ASN A 348 38.91 10.05 18.85
CA ASN A 348 39.57 11.31 18.57
C ASN A 348 39.15 12.47 19.48
N ALA A 349 38.88 12.18 20.75
CA ALA A 349 38.33 13.15 21.69
C ALA A 349 39.45 14.01 22.32
N PRO A 350 39.23 15.30 22.61
CA PRO A 350 40.26 16.13 23.21
C PRO A 350 40.46 15.78 24.70
N LYS A 351 41.64 16.06 25.25
CA LYS A 351 41.84 15.98 26.71
C LYS A 351 41.11 17.15 27.38
N GLY A 352 40.42 16.89 28.48
CA GLY A 352 39.65 17.95 29.15
C GLY A 352 38.71 17.45 30.24
N ASP A 353 37.87 18.36 30.71
CA ASP A 353 36.82 18.07 31.67
C ASP A 353 35.54 17.71 30.91
N TYR A 354 35.02 16.50 31.14
CA TYR A 354 33.83 16.00 30.48
C TYR A 354 32.64 15.99 31.44
N THR A 355 31.47 16.35 30.93
CA THR A 355 30.18 16.20 31.58
C THR A 355 29.35 15.20 30.78
N PHE A 356 28.77 14.22 31.47
CA PHE A 356 27.93 13.18 30.92
C PHE A 356 26.52 13.42 31.43
N GLU A 357 25.61 13.76 30.53
CA GLU A 357 24.23 14.11 30.83
C GLU A 357 23.29 13.02 30.30
N LEU A 358 22.47 12.49 31.20
CA LEU A 358 21.40 11.57 30.90
C LEU A 358 20.08 12.33 31.01
N GLU A 359 19.36 12.45 29.91
CA GLU A 359 17.98 12.91 29.91
C GLU A 359 17.03 11.72 30.20
N THR A 360 16.23 11.84 31.26
CA THR A 360 15.18 10.88 31.58
C THR A 360 14.01 11.02 30.60
N ILE A 361 13.11 10.03 30.53
CA ILE A 361 12.01 10.04 29.53
C ILE A 361 11.09 11.28 29.58
N CYS A 362 11.04 11.97 30.72
CA CYS A 362 10.20 13.14 30.94
C CYS A 362 10.95 14.47 30.80
N GLY A 363 12.23 14.43 30.44
CA GLY A 363 13.06 15.62 30.21
C GLY A 363 13.86 16.12 31.42
N GLU A 364 13.92 15.39 32.54
CA GLU A 364 14.88 15.72 33.59
C GLU A 364 16.29 15.30 33.19
N ILE A 365 17.26 16.21 33.33
CA ILE A 365 18.67 15.95 33.06
C ILE A 365 19.41 15.60 34.35
N LYS A 366 20.14 14.48 34.36
CA LYS A 366 21.06 14.07 35.42
C LYS A 366 22.47 14.02 34.87
N SER A 367 23.44 14.58 35.58
CA SER A 367 24.79 14.77 35.06
C SER A 367 25.87 14.24 36.00
N ALA A 368 26.96 13.73 35.43
CA ALA A 368 28.22 13.47 36.13
C ALA A 368 29.38 14.14 35.40
N SER A 369 30.51 14.37 36.07
CA SER A 369 31.69 14.94 35.39
C SER A 369 32.98 14.21 35.77
N VAL A 370 33.85 14.02 34.77
CA VAL A 370 35.16 13.37 34.92
C VAL A 370 36.18 14.01 34.00
N ALA A 371 37.42 14.16 34.48
CA ALA A 371 38.54 14.61 33.64
C ALA A 371 39.11 13.42 32.85
N LEU A 372 39.19 13.55 31.54
CA LEU A 372 39.75 12.54 30.64
C LEU A 372 41.09 13.02 30.08
N ASP A 373 42.15 12.26 30.37
CA ASP A 373 43.55 12.64 30.09
C ASP A 373 44.34 11.56 29.32
N GLU A 374 43.86 10.32 29.28
CA GLU A 374 44.54 9.16 28.71
C GLU A 374 43.55 8.18 28.05
N THR A 375 44.03 7.38 27.10
CA THR A 375 43.25 6.28 26.48
C THR A 375 43.16 5.08 27.44
N LYS A 376 42.07 5.00 28.22
CA LYS A 376 41.73 3.88 29.13
C LYS A 376 40.23 3.79 29.37
N THR A 377 39.81 2.83 30.18
CA THR A 377 38.42 2.70 30.65
C THR A 377 38.18 3.60 31.86
N TYR A 378 37.10 4.38 31.83
CA TYR A 378 36.60 5.19 32.94
C TYR A 378 35.20 4.72 33.32
N GLU A 379 34.93 4.61 34.62
CA GLU A 379 33.58 4.39 35.14
C GLU A 379 33.00 5.72 35.61
N VAL A 380 31.86 6.11 35.06
CA VAL A 380 31.16 7.36 35.36
C VAL A 380 29.85 7.04 36.07
N THR A 381 29.67 7.61 37.26
CA THR A 381 28.48 7.40 38.08
C THR A 381 27.55 8.62 37.98
N ILE A 382 26.38 8.44 37.38
CA ILE A 382 25.31 9.44 37.32
C ILE A 382 24.40 9.22 38.53
N ASP A 383 24.26 10.24 39.38
CA ASP A 383 23.39 10.18 40.55
C ASP A 383 21.92 10.34 40.12
N LEU A 384 21.17 9.24 40.24
CA LEU A 384 19.73 9.18 40.00
C LEU A 384 18.93 9.38 41.30
N SER A 385 19.58 9.67 42.43
CA SER A 385 18.84 9.94 43.66
C SER A 385 18.07 11.27 43.55
N SER A 386 16.81 11.23 43.97
CA SER A 386 15.89 12.38 43.98
C SER A 386 15.09 12.34 45.29
N GLU A 387 14.49 13.46 45.71
CA GLU A 387 13.57 13.48 46.88
C GLU A 387 12.31 12.61 46.65
N GLN A 388 12.05 12.20 45.40
CA GLN A 388 11.00 11.26 44.98
C GLN A 388 11.57 10.15 44.06
N SER A 389 10.93 8.98 44.02
CA SER A 389 11.49 7.73 43.48
C SER A 389 11.67 7.74 41.95
N ILE A 390 12.92 7.71 41.47
CA ILE A 390 13.27 7.34 40.08
C ILE A 390 13.04 5.84 39.91
N VAL A 391 12.41 5.45 38.79
CA VAL A 391 11.99 4.07 38.49
C VAL A 391 12.70 3.62 37.22
N ASN A 392 13.53 2.58 37.31
CA ASN A 392 13.99 1.86 36.11
C ASN A 392 12.80 1.05 35.59
N LEU A 393 12.27 1.42 34.42
CA LEU A 393 11.25 0.64 33.73
C LEU A 393 11.93 -0.48 32.97
N ASN A 394 11.70 -1.71 33.41
CA ASN A 394 12.11 -2.90 32.69
C ASN A 394 10.86 -3.53 32.07
N LEU A 395 10.72 -3.39 30.76
CA LEU A 395 9.72 -4.08 29.96
C LEU A 395 10.36 -5.36 29.41
N SER A 396 9.75 -6.51 29.65
CA SER A 396 10.18 -7.76 29.04
C SER A 396 9.01 -8.49 28.40
N GLY A 397 9.26 -9.52 27.60
CA GLY A 397 8.21 -10.39 27.09
C GLY A 397 8.55 -11.05 25.78
N ASN A 398 7.56 -11.62 25.12
CA ASN A 398 7.72 -12.32 23.84
C ASN A 398 6.95 -11.60 22.73
N LEU A 399 7.54 -11.55 21.55
CA LEU A 399 6.91 -11.02 20.33
C LEU A 399 6.69 -12.17 19.35
N LYS A 400 5.44 -12.37 18.91
CA LYS A 400 5.04 -13.50 18.06
C LYS A 400 4.25 -13.08 16.82
N GLN A 401 4.40 -13.86 15.74
CA GLN A 401 3.59 -13.87 14.53
C GLN A 401 2.72 -15.13 14.50
N CYS A 402 1.44 -15.01 14.81
CA CYS A 402 0.48 -16.12 14.69
C CYS A 402 0.98 -17.48 15.23
N GLU A 403 1.52 -17.46 16.45
CA GLU A 403 2.14 -18.58 17.18
C GLU A 403 3.61 -18.92 16.86
N GLU A 404 4.22 -18.32 15.82
CA GLU A 404 5.67 -18.34 15.59
C GLU A 404 6.35 -17.14 16.25
N ASN A 405 7.63 -17.24 16.61
CA ASN A 405 8.35 -16.17 17.30
C ASN A 405 8.94 -15.19 16.27
N TYR A 406 8.80 -13.89 16.49
CA TYR A 406 9.58 -12.88 15.76
C TYR A 406 11.01 -12.92 16.27
N SER A 407 11.86 -13.74 15.66
CA SER A 407 13.26 -13.94 16.06
C SER A 407 14.18 -12.84 15.51
N ASN A 408 15.03 -12.24 16.36
CA ASN A 408 15.98 -11.19 15.96
C ASN A 408 15.32 -10.05 15.19
N LYS A 409 14.25 -9.49 15.78
CA LYS A 409 13.37 -8.53 15.14
C LYS A 409 13.34 -7.22 15.93
N ALA A 410 13.59 -6.10 15.26
CA ALA A 410 13.38 -4.79 15.82
C ALA A 410 11.89 -4.46 15.94
N PHE A 411 11.54 -3.66 16.95
CA PHE A 411 10.21 -3.14 17.15
C PHE A 411 10.26 -1.82 17.89
N ALA A 412 9.16 -1.07 17.86
CA ALA A 412 8.99 0.14 18.65
C ALA A 412 7.75 0.01 19.55
N ILE A 413 7.83 0.55 20.76
CA ILE A 413 6.68 0.78 21.63
C ILE A 413 6.46 2.28 21.68
N SER A 414 5.34 2.75 21.13
CA SER A 414 4.90 4.13 21.31
C SER A 414 3.95 4.24 22.51
N PHE A 415 3.98 5.34 23.25
CA PHE A 415 3.04 5.61 24.33
C PHE A 415 2.94 7.11 24.59
N ASP A 416 1.79 7.58 25.08
CA ASP A 416 1.60 9.00 25.38
C ASP A 416 1.99 9.35 26.81
N LEU A 417 2.81 10.38 26.96
CA LEU A 417 3.20 10.95 28.25
C LEU A 417 2.91 12.45 28.27
N ASN A 418 1.95 12.87 29.09
CA ASN A 418 1.55 14.27 29.25
C ASN A 418 1.20 14.99 27.92
N GLY A 419 0.64 14.26 26.95
CA GLY A 419 0.28 14.80 25.62
C GLY A 419 1.43 14.83 24.63
N SER A 420 2.58 14.21 24.95
CA SER A 420 3.69 13.99 24.02
C SER A 420 3.88 12.49 23.78
N LYS A 421 3.89 12.08 22.51
CA LYS A 421 4.15 10.70 22.13
C LYS A 421 5.62 10.36 22.33
N LYS A 422 5.89 9.29 23.09
CA LYS A 422 7.23 8.77 23.39
C LYS A 422 7.38 7.41 22.73
N TYR A 423 8.61 7.05 22.38
CA TYR A 423 8.94 5.81 21.70
C TYR A 423 10.07 5.08 22.44
N LEU A 424 9.94 3.76 22.54
CA LEU A 424 10.96 2.85 23.06
C LEU A 424 11.31 1.86 21.95
N GLY A 425 12.56 1.85 21.51
CA GLY A 425 13.06 0.80 20.63
C GLY A 425 13.28 -0.49 21.40
N GLY A 426 12.94 -1.61 20.79
CA GLY A 426 13.22 -2.95 21.30
C GLY A 426 13.76 -3.86 20.22
N TYR A 427 14.43 -4.93 20.63
CA TYR A 427 14.97 -5.95 19.75
C TYR A 427 14.75 -7.32 20.40
N THR A 428 14.22 -8.28 19.65
CA THR A 428 14.00 -9.64 20.17
C THR A 428 15.23 -10.52 19.98
N ASN A 429 15.44 -11.50 20.85
CA ASN A 429 16.45 -12.53 20.66
C ASN A 429 15.97 -13.61 19.66
N ALA A 430 16.77 -14.67 19.46
CA ALA A 430 16.43 -15.77 18.57
C ALA A 430 15.15 -16.52 19.00
N GLU A 431 14.79 -16.46 20.27
CA GLU A 431 13.59 -17.04 20.85
C GLU A 431 12.38 -16.09 20.81
N GLY A 432 12.51 -14.88 20.27
CA GLY A 432 11.44 -13.88 20.23
C GLY A 432 11.23 -13.13 21.54
N GLU A 433 12.11 -13.32 22.53
CA GLU A 433 12.06 -12.63 23.81
C GLU A 433 12.74 -11.26 23.70
N PHE A 434 12.20 -10.25 24.37
CA PHE A 434 12.79 -8.91 24.44
C PHE A 434 12.95 -8.44 25.90
N GLU A 435 13.88 -7.52 26.10
CA GLU A 435 14.03 -6.73 27.33
C GLU A 435 14.41 -5.29 26.96
N ILE A 436 13.60 -4.33 27.40
CA ILE A 436 13.83 -2.89 27.24
C ILE A 436 13.99 -2.28 28.63
N GLN A 437 15.09 -1.58 28.84
CA GLN A 437 15.33 -0.82 30.07
C GLN A 437 15.32 0.68 29.76
N LYS A 438 14.55 1.46 30.51
CA LYS A 438 14.51 2.93 30.38
C LYS A 438 14.41 3.61 31.73
N VAL A 439 15.14 4.72 31.90
CA VAL A 439 15.09 5.53 33.14
C VAL A 439 13.90 6.48 33.07
N LEU A 440 12.90 6.25 33.93
CA LEU A 440 11.75 7.14 34.10
C LEU A 440 11.99 8.13 35.24
N CYS A 441 11.53 9.37 35.09
CA CYS A 441 11.38 10.26 36.24
C CYS A 441 10.07 9.99 37.01
N ASP A 442 9.77 10.77 38.06
CA ASP A 442 8.56 10.63 38.89
C ASP A 442 7.28 10.85 38.06
N MET A 443 6.75 9.77 37.49
CA MET A 443 5.44 9.75 36.85
C MET A 443 4.40 9.32 37.89
N SER A 444 3.21 9.93 37.85
CA SER A 444 2.12 9.44 38.69
C SER A 444 1.85 7.97 38.40
N GLU A 445 1.75 7.15 39.44
CA GLU A 445 1.32 5.76 39.29
C GLU A 445 0.05 5.71 38.44
N GLY A 446 0.07 4.91 37.38
CA GLY A 446 -1.03 4.95 36.42
C GLY A 446 -0.84 4.07 35.19
N ASP A 447 -1.90 4.02 34.40
CA ASP A 447 -2.02 3.27 33.16
C ASP A 447 -1.90 4.23 31.98
N TYR A 448 -0.96 3.94 31.08
CA TYR A 448 -0.63 4.78 29.94
C TYR A 448 -0.90 3.98 28.65
N PRO A 449 -1.77 4.47 27.77
CA PRO A 449 -2.01 3.85 26.47
C PRO A 449 -0.70 3.73 25.68
N ALA A 450 -0.47 2.56 25.12
CA ALA A 450 0.74 2.24 24.39
C ALA A 450 0.42 1.35 23.19
N LYS A 451 1.30 1.36 22.20
CA LYS A 451 1.18 0.58 20.97
C LYS A 451 2.54 0.00 20.62
N VAL A 452 2.61 -1.33 20.49
CA VAL A 452 3.78 -1.99 19.88
C VAL A 452 3.64 -1.94 18.36
N ILE A 453 4.74 -1.66 17.67
CA ILE A 453 4.83 -1.45 16.22
C ILE A 453 6.00 -2.30 15.72
N ILE A 454 5.75 -3.09 14.68
CA ILE A 454 6.77 -3.85 13.95
C ILE A 454 6.59 -3.63 12.45
N ILE A 455 7.62 -3.90 11.68
CA ILE A 455 7.50 -4.02 10.23
C ILE A 455 7.70 -5.49 9.90
N ASP A 456 6.77 -6.10 9.17
CA ASP A 456 6.91 -7.47 8.70
C ASP A 456 6.58 -7.53 7.20
N ASP A 457 7.50 -8.07 6.39
CA ASP A 457 7.38 -8.09 4.93
C ASP A 457 6.90 -6.75 4.31
N GLU A 458 7.50 -5.63 4.74
CA GLU A 458 7.16 -4.26 4.32
C GLU A 458 5.78 -3.75 4.80
N VAL A 459 5.06 -4.53 5.62
CA VAL A 459 3.78 -4.16 6.23
C VAL A 459 3.99 -3.78 7.70
N GLN A 460 3.50 -2.60 8.10
CA GLN A 460 3.53 -2.21 9.51
C GLN A 460 2.40 -2.93 10.28
N LEU A 461 2.77 -3.79 11.23
CA LEU A 461 1.83 -4.41 12.17
C LEU A 461 1.90 -3.68 13.51
N SER A 462 0.76 -3.56 14.19
CA SER A 462 0.73 -2.96 15.52
C SER A 462 -0.33 -3.57 16.43
N GLN A 463 -0.11 -3.46 17.75
CA GLN A 463 -1.03 -3.92 18.77
C GLN A 463 -1.06 -2.91 19.93
N ASP A 464 -2.25 -2.47 20.31
CA ASP A 464 -2.45 -1.60 21.47
C ASP A 464 -2.36 -2.39 22.77
N PHE A 465 -1.82 -1.75 23.80
CA PHE A 465 -1.76 -2.25 25.16
C PHE A 465 -1.65 -1.08 26.15
N THR A 466 -1.45 -1.40 27.43
CA THR A 466 -1.34 -0.39 28.48
C THR A 466 -0.07 -0.60 29.27
N ILE A 467 0.79 0.42 29.29
CA ILE A 467 1.94 0.46 30.18
C ILE A 467 1.44 0.91 31.56
N THR A 468 1.52 0.02 32.56
CA THR A 468 1.24 0.38 33.95
C THR A 468 2.53 0.75 34.66
N ILE A 469 2.67 2.01 35.05
CA ILE A 469 3.78 2.48 35.88
C ILE A 469 3.35 2.41 37.34
N SER A 470 3.46 1.22 37.93
CA SER A 470 3.36 1.00 39.39
C SER A 470 4.33 -0.08 39.88
N GLU A 471 4.99 -0.79 38.95
CA GLU A 471 5.92 -1.87 39.21
C GLU A 471 7.14 -1.69 38.28
N THR A 472 8.36 -1.80 38.81
CA THR A 472 9.62 -1.57 38.07
C THR A 472 9.91 -2.63 37.00
N ASN A 473 9.33 -3.83 37.12
CA ASN A 473 9.54 -4.94 36.19
C ASN A 473 8.18 -5.47 35.74
N LYS A 474 7.85 -5.33 34.45
CA LYS A 474 6.58 -5.83 33.91
C LYS A 474 6.78 -6.55 32.59
N THR A 475 6.08 -7.67 32.44
CA THR A 475 6.18 -8.53 31.26
C THR A 475 4.95 -8.37 30.37
N TYR A 476 5.16 -8.15 29.07
CA TYR A 476 4.15 -7.98 28.03
C TYR A 476 4.44 -8.93 26.86
N ASP A 477 3.57 -9.92 26.66
CA ASP A 477 3.65 -10.78 25.48
C ASP A 477 2.72 -10.24 24.39
N PHE A 478 3.26 -10.11 23.18
CA PHE A 478 2.58 -9.56 22.01
C PHE A 478 2.41 -10.65 20.93
N ASN A 479 1.27 -10.64 20.25
CA ASN A 479 0.99 -11.56 19.14
C ASN A 479 0.35 -10.78 17.99
N LEU A 480 1.16 -10.48 16.97
CA LEU A 480 0.84 -9.62 15.84
C LEU A 480 0.58 -10.51 14.61
N CYS A 481 -0.68 -10.56 14.18
CA CYS A 481 -1.12 -11.30 12.99
C CYS A 481 -1.57 -10.32 11.91
N GLU A 482 -1.18 -10.57 10.65
CA GLU A 482 -1.71 -9.84 9.50
C GLU A 482 -3.25 -9.88 9.50
N GLY A 483 -3.88 -8.71 9.33
CA GLY A 483 -5.34 -8.56 9.25
C GLY A 483 -6.06 -8.03 10.50
N SER A 484 -5.34 -7.44 11.46
CA SER A 484 -5.94 -6.84 12.66
C SER A 484 -5.64 -5.34 12.76
N ILE A 485 -6.26 -4.50 11.93
CA ILE A 485 -6.54 -3.14 12.39
C ILE A 485 -7.62 -3.32 13.46
N GLY A 486 -7.27 -3.07 14.72
CA GLY A 486 -8.21 -3.17 15.83
C GLY A 486 -9.41 -2.28 15.55
N THR A 487 -10.59 -2.88 15.46
CA THR A 487 -11.88 -2.18 15.33
C THR A 487 -12.15 -1.17 16.46
N GLU A 488 -11.35 -1.18 17.54
CA GLU A 488 -11.46 -0.26 18.67
C GLU A 488 -10.89 1.15 18.41
N ILE A 489 -10.06 1.37 17.36
CA ILE A 489 -9.44 2.69 17.09
C ILE A 489 -10.38 3.63 16.30
N ILE A 490 -11.32 3.09 15.53
CA ILE A 490 -12.15 3.89 14.61
C ILE A 490 -13.23 4.69 15.35
N ASP A 491 -13.67 4.22 16.53
CA ASP A 491 -14.64 4.92 17.37
C ASP A 491 -14.08 6.20 18.03
N GLU A 492 -12.77 6.44 17.96
CA GLU A 492 -12.08 7.62 18.52
C GLU A 492 -11.59 8.63 17.46
N LEU A 493 -11.83 8.38 16.17
CA LEU A 493 -11.41 9.30 15.10
C LEU A 493 -12.24 10.59 15.12
N ASP A 494 -11.55 11.74 15.06
CA ASP A 494 -12.22 13.03 14.92
C ASP A 494 -12.72 13.28 13.50
N ASP A 495 -13.73 14.14 13.36
CA ASP A 495 -14.38 14.44 12.07
C ASP A 495 -13.42 15.02 11.01
N ASN A 496 -12.29 15.60 11.43
CA ASN A 496 -11.30 16.22 10.55
C ASN A 496 -10.19 15.26 10.13
N PHE A 497 -10.13 14.04 10.68
CA PHE A 497 -9.15 13.02 10.31
C PHE A 497 -9.19 12.78 8.80
N ILE A 498 -8.09 13.06 8.10
CA ILE A 498 -8.01 12.93 6.64
C ILE A 498 -7.84 11.45 6.29
N ILE A 499 -8.65 10.97 5.34
CA ILE A 499 -8.53 9.62 4.82
C ILE A 499 -7.75 9.67 3.52
N ILE A 500 -6.67 8.90 3.49
CA ILE A 500 -5.79 8.79 2.33
C ILE A 500 -6.24 7.59 1.51
N PHE A 501 -6.47 7.83 0.22
CA PHE A 501 -6.69 6.80 -0.78
C PHE A 501 -5.50 6.83 -1.72
N ASP A 502 -4.83 5.70 -1.89
CA ASP A 502 -3.72 5.52 -2.82
C ASP A 502 -4.19 5.42 -4.28
N ASP A 503 -5.47 5.07 -4.49
CA ASP A 503 -6.14 5.04 -5.77
C ASP A 503 -6.97 6.31 -6.02
N GLU A 504 -6.51 7.14 -6.97
CA GLU A 504 -7.17 8.40 -7.34
C GLU A 504 -8.57 8.16 -7.93
N ILE A 505 -8.77 7.04 -8.64
CA ILE A 505 -10.05 6.72 -9.27
C ILE A 505 -11.07 6.36 -8.19
N LEU A 506 -10.68 5.57 -7.19
CA LEU A 506 -11.50 5.26 -6.02
C LEU A 506 -11.91 6.55 -5.31
N GLN A 507 -10.93 7.42 -5.02
CA GLN A 507 -11.18 8.70 -4.37
C GLN A 507 -12.19 9.55 -5.14
N ILE A 508 -12.04 9.67 -6.46
CA ILE A 508 -12.94 10.44 -7.33
C ILE A 508 -14.37 9.86 -7.28
N ASN A 509 -14.52 8.54 -7.32
CA ASN A 509 -15.84 7.92 -7.26
C ASN A 509 -16.50 8.13 -5.89
N ILE A 510 -15.72 8.06 -4.81
CA ILE A 510 -16.24 8.35 -3.46
C ILE A 510 -16.68 9.82 -3.38
N ILE A 511 -15.87 10.77 -3.84
CA ILE A 511 -16.24 12.20 -3.88
C ILE A 511 -17.56 12.39 -4.65
N TYR A 512 -17.69 11.72 -5.80
CA TYR A 512 -18.90 11.80 -6.62
C TYR A 512 -20.13 11.19 -5.93
N GLU A 513 -19.99 10.00 -5.35
CA GLU A 513 -21.07 9.29 -4.67
C GLU A 513 -21.54 10.02 -3.41
N LEU A 514 -20.62 10.67 -2.69
CA LEU A 514 -20.92 11.51 -1.54
C LEU A 514 -21.45 12.91 -1.93
N GLY A 515 -21.44 13.26 -3.23
CA GLY A 515 -21.90 14.57 -3.73
C GLY A 515 -21.01 15.74 -3.26
N LEU A 516 -19.72 15.48 -3.03
CA LEU A 516 -18.73 16.48 -2.63
C LEU A 516 -18.20 17.25 -3.84
N GLU A 517 -17.62 18.41 -3.59
CA GLU A 517 -16.98 19.20 -4.66
C GLU A 517 -15.74 18.46 -5.22
N PRO A 518 -15.43 18.61 -6.52
CA PRO A 518 -14.22 18.01 -7.09
C PRO A 518 -12.96 18.41 -6.31
N ASN A 519 -12.05 17.45 -6.09
CA ASN A 519 -10.81 17.59 -5.32
C ASN A 519 -11.00 17.84 -3.82
N THR A 520 -12.18 17.57 -3.26
CA THR A 520 -12.38 17.61 -1.80
C THR A 520 -11.49 16.55 -1.13
N THR A 521 -10.67 16.97 -0.15
CA THR A 521 -10.00 16.05 0.77
C THR A 521 -11.05 15.34 1.62
N ILE A 522 -11.13 14.02 1.51
CA ILE A 522 -12.07 13.21 2.28
C ILE A 522 -11.56 13.12 3.72
N THR A 523 -12.47 13.27 4.68
CA THR A 523 -12.19 13.10 6.11
C THR A 523 -13.14 12.08 6.72
N TYR A 524 -12.83 11.58 7.91
CA TYR A 524 -13.70 10.68 8.65
C TYR A 524 -15.09 11.27 8.86
N GLY A 525 -15.20 12.58 9.13
CA GLY A 525 -16.48 13.28 9.26
C GLY A 525 -17.36 13.22 8.01
N HIS A 526 -16.77 13.08 6.81
CA HIS A 526 -17.52 12.90 5.57
C HIS A 526 -18.10 11.48 5.43
N ILE A 527 -17.42 10.46 5.96
CA ILE A 527 -17.75 9.05 5.70
C ILE A 527 -18.37 8.33 6.89
N LYS A 528 -18.24 8.85 8.11
CA LYS A 528 -18.63 8.16 9.35
C LYS A 528 -20.10 7.79 9.40
N ASP A 529 -20.98 8.53 8.72
CA ASP A 529 -22.42 8.29 8.73
C ASP A 529 -22.91 7.55 7.46
N ILE A 530 -21.98 7.13 6.59
CA ILE A 530 -22.30 6.47 5.33
C ILE A 530 -22.52 4.98 5.57
N ASP A 531 -23.72 4.50 5.23
CA ASP A 531 -24.15 3.11 5.40
C ASP A 531 -24.22 2.31 4.09
N SER A 532 -24.10 3.00 2.95
CA SER A 532 -24.25 2.44 1.61
C SER A 532 -23.33 3.17 0.64
N LEU A 533 -22.58 2.42 -0.17
CA LEU A 533 -21.68 3.00 -1.15
C LEU A 533 -21.69 2.20 -2.46
N TYR A 534 -21.74 2.93 -3.58
CA TYR A 534 -21.68 2.38 -4.93
C TYR A 534 -20.48 2.97 -5.68
N ILE A 535 -19.57 2.10 -6.08
CA ILE A 535 -18.36 2.46 -6.81
C ILE A 535 -18.35 1.64 -8.11
N GLY A 536 -18.97 2.19 -9.14
CA GLY A 536 -19.08 1.54 -10.45
C GLY A 536 -18.21 2.22 -11.50
N LEU A 537 -17.33 1.46 -12.15
CA LEU A 537 -16.52 1.96 -13.27
C LEU A 537 -16.97 1.37 -14.60
N GLY A 538 -17.19 2.27 -15.57
CA GLY A 538 -17.47 1.89 -16.95
C GLY A 538 -16.25 1.26 -17.61
N ASP A 539 -16.46 0.08 -18.19
CA ASP A 539 -15.64 -0.64 -19.19
C ASP A 539 -14.33 -1.34 -18.80
N GLY A 540 -13.91 -1.34 -17.53
CA GLY A 540 -12.90 -2.26 -16.98
C GLY A 540 -11.47 -2.09 -17.50
N LYS A 541 -11.16 -0.97 -18.17
CA LYS A 541 -9.80 -0.66 -18.67
C LYS A 541 -9.09 0.47 -17.93
N ASN A 542 -9.82 1.20 -17.09
CA ASN A 542 -9.32 2.26 -16.20
C ASN A 542 -10.05 2.11 -14.83
N GLY A 543 -9.96 0.91 -14.27
CA GLY A 543 -10.68 0.48 -13.05
C GLY A 543 -9.96 0.89 -11.77
N VAL A 544 -10.61 0.74 -10.61
CA VAL A 544 -9.95 0.84 -9.29
C VAL A 544 -8.89 -0.27 -9.18
N GLU A 545 -7.65 0.08 -8.87
CA GLU A 545 -6.50 -0.81 -8.70
C GLU A 545 -6.19 -1.12 -7.22
N SER A 546 -6.54 -0.21 -6.30
CA SER A 546 -6.43 -0.39 -4.85
C SER A 546 -7.67 0.09 -4.12
N ILE A 547 -8.01 -0.55 -3.01
CA ILE A 547 -9.11 -0.15 -2.11
C ILE A 547 -8.65 0.27 -0.72
N ASN A 548 -7.38 0.66 -0.57
CA ASN A 548 -6.89 1.23 0.68
C ASN A 548 -7.63 2.53 1.00
N GLY A 549 -7.88 2.76 2.28
CA GLY A 549 -8.78 3.78 2.79
C GLY A 549 -10.23 3.30 2.98
N MET A 550 -10.62 2.15 2.42
CA MET A 550 -11.96 1.59 2.65
C MET A 550 -12.14 1.05 4.08
N GLU A 551 -11.07 0.73 4.79
CA GLU A 551 -11.09 0.22 6.17
C GLU A 551 -11.75 1.20 7.18
N TYR A 552 -11.82 2.49 6.84
CA TYR A 552 -12.43 3.52 7.68
C TYR A 552 -13.97 3.61 7.57
N PHE A 553 -14.59 2.93 6.59
CA PHE A 553 -16.03 2.97 6.33
C PHE A 553 -16.82 1.99 7.22
N THR A 554 -16.54 1.96 8.52
CA THR A 554 -17.01 0.91 9.45
C THR A 554 -18.53 0.79 9.60
N ASN A 555 -19.28 1.83 9.23
CA ASN A 555 -20.74 1.84 9.28
C ASN A 555 -21.42 1.33 8.01
N LEU A 556 -20.67 0.92 6.98
CA LEU A 556 -21.25 0.35 5.77
C LEU A 556 -22.00 -0.96 6.05
N THR A 557 -23.22 -1.01 5.51
CA THR A 557 -24.08 -2.19 5.44
C THR A 557 -24.21 -2.71 4.00
N TYR A 558 -24.03 -1.82 3.02
CA TYR A 558 -24.00 -2.15 1.59
C TYR A 558 -22.75 -1.57 0.95
N LEU A 559 -21.99 -2.40 0.23
CA LEU A 559 -20.87 -1.97 -0.58
C LEU A 559 -20.88 -2.66 -1.94
N GLU A 560 -20.81 -1.87 -3.01
CA GLU A 560 -20.58 -2.36 -4.36
C GLU A 560 -19.33 -1.68 -4.94
N ILE A 561 -18.33 -2.48 -5.31
CA ILE A 561 -17.15 -2.03 -6.05
C ILE A 561 -17.00 -2.94 -7.28
N PHE A 562 -17.47 -2.47 -8.42
CA PHE A 562 -17.59 -3.26 -9.64
C PHE A 562 -16.71 -2.73 -10.77
N GLY A 563 -16.06 -3.65 -11.50
CA GLY A 563 -15.35 -3.34 -12.74
C GLY A 563 -13.98 -2.69 -12.55
N GLY A 564 -13.32 -2.98 -11.43
CA GLY A 564 -11.93 -2.64 -11.13
C GLY A 564 -10.94 -3.73 -11.54
N THR A 565 -9.70 -3.58 -11.08
CA THR A 565 -8.58 -4.52 -11.29
C THR A 565 -7.85 -4.88 -10.00
N PHE A 566 -8.32 -4.43 -8.83
CA PHE A 566 -7.74 -4.81 -7.54
C PHE A 566 -7.94 -6.31 -7.23
N SER A 567 -6.99 -6.86 -6.46
CA SER A 567 -7.02 -8.22 -5.93
C SER A 567 -6.94 -8.28 -4.42
N ASP A 568 -6.32 -7.29 -3.78
CA ASP A 568 -6.25 -7.19 -2.32
C ASP A 568 -7.57 -6.63 -1.79
N ILE A 569 -8.15 -7.35 -0.85
CA ILE A 569 -9.39 -6.98 -0.16
C ILE A 569 -9.23 -6.91 1.35
N SER A 570 -7.98 -6.89 1.84
CA SER A 570 -7.65 -6.75 3.25
C SER A 570 -8.29 -5.52 3.92
N PRO A 571 -8.47 -4.35 3.26
CA PRO A 571 -9.16 -3.21 3.86
C PRO A 571 -10.60 -3.50 4.29
N LEU A 572 -11.27 -4.45 3.62
CA LEU A 572 -12.66 -4.79 3.91
C LEU A 572 -12.84 -5.57 5.23
N ALA A 573 -11.76 -6.13 5.80
CA ALA A 573 -11.83 -6.95 7.01
C ALA A 573 -12.40 -6.19 8.23
N ALA A 574 -12.24 -4.86 8.26
CA ALA A 574 -12.75 -3.98 9.31
C ALA A 574 -14.26 -3.71 9.22
N LEU A 575 -14.89 -3.99 8.07
CA LEU A 575 -16.26 -3.56 7.75
C LEU A 575 -17.33 -4.55 8.28
N SER A 576 -17.24 -4.87 9.58
CA SER A 576 -18.04 -5.91 10.24
C SER A 576 -19.57 -5.73 10.18
N GLN A 577 -20.06 -4.53 9.83
CA GLN A 577 -21.49 -4.24 9.67
C GLN A 577 -22.05 -4.60 8.29
N LEU A 578 -21.20 -5.00 7.33
CA LEU A 578 -21.64 -5.33 5.98
C LEU A 578 -22.67 -6.48 5.97
N GLU A 579 -23.80 -6.21 5.32
CA GLU A 579 -24.85 -7.18 5.03
C GLU A 579 -24.87 -7.60 3.56
N GLU A 580 -24.51 -6.68 2.65
CA GLU A 580 -24.45 -6.92 1.21
C GLU A 580 -23.14 -6.41 0.63
N LEU A 581 -22.42 -7.28 -0.10
CA LEU A 581 -21.12 -6.98 -0.68
C LEU A 581 -21.07 -7.46 -2.14
N ASP A 582 -20.86 -6.54 -3.07
CA ASP A 582 -20.64 -6.84 -4.48
C ASP A 582 -19.23 -6.42 -4.90
N LEU A 583 -18.41 -7.43 -5.22
CA LEU A 583 -17.05 -7.26 -5.72
C LEU A 583 -16.89 -7.93 -7.09
N GLY A 584 -17.98 -8.08 -7.84
CA GLY A 584 -17.96 -8.70 -9.15
C GLY A 584 -17.06 -7.96 -10.14
N HIS A 585 -16.51 -8.71 -11.10
CA HIS A 585 -15.68 -8.19 -12.18
C HIS A 585 -14.38 -7.48 -11.73
N ASN A 586 -13.73 -8.02 -10.69
CA ASN A 586 -12.39 -7.62 -10.24
C ASN A 586 -11.39 -8.80 -10.37
N LEU A 587 -10.14 -8.63 -9.93
CA LEU A 587 -9.09 -9.65 -10.01
C LEU A 587 -8.90 -10.44 -8.70
N ILE A 588 -9.97 -10.58 -7.92
CA ILE A 588 -9.94 -11.24 -6.61
C ILE A 588 -9.69 -12.75 -6.76
N SER A 589 -8.70 -13.24 -6.03
CA SER A 589 -8.40 -14.67 -5.92
C SER A 589 -8.54 -15.23 -4.51
N ASP A 590 -8.22 -14.44 -3.48
CA ASP A 590 -8.36 -14.82 -2.08
C ASP A 590 -9.48 -14.01 -1.41
N ILE A 591 -10.27 -14.70 -0.58
CA ILE A 591 -11.37 -14.11 0.20
C ILE A 591 -11.21 -14.33 1.72
N SER A 592 -10.02 -14.73 2.17
CA SER A 592 -9.69 -14.98 3.58
C SER A 592 -9.99 -13.76 4.48
N ASN A 593 -9.79 -12.53 3.97
CA ASN A 593 -10.10 -11.30 4.70
C ASN A 593 -11.60 -11.07 4.95
N LEU A 594 -12.49 -11.74 4.20
CA LEU A 594 -13.94 -11.62 4.43
C LEU A 594 -14.42 -12.42 5.65
N THR A 595 -13.58 -13.31 6.21
CA THR A 595 -14.01 -14.26 7.26
C THR A 595 -14.50 -13.61 8.55
N SER A 596 -14.17 -12.34 8.80
CA SER A 596 -14.66 -11.52 9.92
C SER A 596 -16.08 -10.96 9.70
N LEU A 597 -16.59 -10.96 8.47
CA LEU A 597 -17.85 -10.32 8.06
C LEU A 597 -19.08 -11.19 8.39
N ASN A 598 -19.30 -11.42 9.68
CA ASN A 598 -20.32 -12.35 10.18
C ASN A 598 -21.77 -11.94 9.87
N ASN A 599 -22.02 -10.66 9.55
CA ASN A 599 -23.34 -10.13 9.23
C ASN A 599 -23.73 -10.29 7.75
N LEU A 600 -22.81 -10.76 6.90
CA LEU A 600 -22.99 -10.80 5.47
C LEU A 600 -24.08 -11.80 5.05
N LYS A 601 -25.06 -11.30 4.28
CA LYS A 601 -26.23 -12.05 3.78
C LYS A 601 -26.20 -12.20 2.26
N VAL A 602 -25.61 -11.26 1.55
CA VAL A 602 -25.50 -11.24 0.08
C VAL A 602 -24.05 -11.00 -0.31
N LEU A 603 -23.51 -11.88 -1.16
CA LEU A 603 -22.15 -11.76 -1.67
C LEU A 603 -22.12 -12.01 -3.18
N ASN A 604 -21.55 -11.09 -3.94
CA ASN A 604 -21.28 -11.24 -5.36
C ASN A 604 -19.77 -11.21 -5.61
N LEU A 605 -19.25 -12.33 -6.14
CA LEU A 605 -17.87 -12.57 -6.57
C LEU A 605 -17.86 -13.05 -8.02
N SER A 606 -18.81 -12.59 -8.84
CA SER A 606 -18.90 -12.98 -10.25
C SER A 606 -17.70 -12.46 -11.05
N SER A 607 -17.32 -13.20 -12.10
CA SER A 607 -16.24 -12.82 -13.02
C SER A 607 -14.89 -12.48 -12.34
N CYS A 608 -14.56 -13.14 -11.23
CA CYS A 608 -13.25 -13.02 -10.57
C CYS A 608 -12.19 -13.94 -11.23
N TYR A 609 -10.91 -13.77 -10.88
CA TYR A 609 -9.80 -14.50 -11.49
C TYR A 609 -9.14 -15.48 -10.50
N ASN A 610 -9.21 -16.78 -10.80
CA ASN A 610 -8.68 -17.86 -9.95
C ASN A 610 -9.21 -17.87 -8.50
N LEU A 611 -10.49 -17.52 -8.33
CA LEU A 611 -11.16 -17.46 -7.04
C LEU A 611 -11.01 -18.76 -6.22
N ASP A 612 -10.42 -18.66 -5.04
CA ASP A 612 -10.42 -19.69 -4.00
C ASP A 612 -11.60 -19.50 -3.05
N LEU A 613 -12.38 -20.55 -2.85
CA LEU A 613 -13.55 -20.56 -1.96
C LEU A 613 -13.28 -21.27 -0.63
N SER A 614 -12.03 -21.63 -0.33
CA SER A 614 -11.66 -22.42 0.85
C SER A 614 -12.20 -21.84 2.17
N THR A 615 -12.20 -20.51 2.31
CA THR A 615 -12.63 -19.80 3.53
C THR A 615 -14.11 -19.39 3.53
N ILE A 616 -14.84 -19.55 2.43
CA ILE A 616 -16.24 -19.11 2.33
C ILE A 616 -17.16 -19.79 3.35
N SER A 617 -16.79 -20.99 3.83
CA SER A 617 -17.58 -21.73 4.82
C SER A 617 -17.76 -20.99 6.15
N ASN A 618 -16.92 -19.98 6.43
CA ASN A 618 -17.05 -19.12 7.61
C ASN A 618 -18.22 -18.14 7.47
N LEU A 619 -18.65 -17.81 6.26
CA LEU A 619 -19.76 -16.91 5.95
C LEU A 619 -21.12 -17.63 5.99
N ASN A 620 -21.37 -18.39 7.05
CA ASN A 620 -22.55 -19.27 7.14
C ASN A 620 -23.90 -18.53 7.23
N GLY A 621 -23.87 -17.19 7.42
CA GLY A 621 -25.04 -16.31 7.37
C GLY A 621 -25.56 -16.02 5.96
N LEU A 622 -24.80 -16.36 4.90
CA LEU A 622 -25.15 -16.06 3.52
C LEU A 622 -26.49 -16.68 3.11
N THR A 623 -27.32 -15.85 2.48
CA THR A 623 -28.61 -16.22 1.90
C THR A 623 -28.60 -16.12 0.38
N LYS A 624 -27.71 -15.30 -0.18
CA LYS A 624 -27.50 -15.16 -1.63
C LYS A 624 -26.02 -15.14 -1.95
N LEU A 625 -25.64 -15.90 -2.97
CA LEU A 625 -24.27 -15.97 -3.47
C LEU A 625 -24.27 -15.95 -4.99
N ASP A 626 -23.52 -15.03 -5.59
CA ASP A 626 -23.18 -15.04 -7.00
C ASP A 626 -21.69 -15.31 -7.19
N ILE A 627 -21.36 -16.42 -7.83
CA ILE A 627 -20.00 -16.79 -8.23
C ILE A 627 -19.94 -17.08 -9.73
N SER A 628 -20.89 -16.56 -10.50
CA SER A 628 -20.98 -16.78 -11.94
C SER A 628 -19.72 -16.30 -12.68
N ARG A 629 -19.46 -16.86 -13.86
CA ARG A 629 -18.36 -16.48 -14.78
C ARG A 629 -16.96 -16.65 -14.20
N ASN A 630 -16.81 -17.43 -13.12
CA ASN A 630 -15.52 -17.90 -12.64
C ASN A 630 -15.10 -19.16 -13.43
N TYR A 631 -14.69 -18.99 -14.69
CA TYR A 631 -14.39 -20.09 -15.63
C TYR A 631 -13.28 -21.06 -15.18
N HIS A 632 -12.44 -20.63 -14.23
CA HIS A 632 -11.33 -21.42 -13.67
C HIS A 632 -11.69 -22.13 -12.36
N LEU A 633 -12.83 -21.82 -11.75
CA LEU A 633 -13.28 -22.42 -10.50
C LEU A 633 -13.61 -23.91 -10.72
N ASN A 634 -13.03 -24.77 -9.88
CA ASN A 634 -13.20 -26.22 -9.95
C ASN A 634 -13.67 -26.84 -8.62
N ASN A 635 -13.39 -26.20 -7.49
CA ASN A 635 -13.72 -26.71 -6.17
C ASN A 635 -14.78 -25.84 -5.50
N ILE A 636 -15.97 -26.41 -5.34
CA ILE A 636 -17.09 -25.77 -4.64
C ILE A 636 -17.52 -26.56 -3.40
N SER A 637 -16.73 -27.56 -2.99
CA SER A 637 -17.00 -28.34 -1.78
C SER A 637 -17.15 -27.48 -0.51
N PRO A 638 -16.47 -26.32 -0.34
CA PRO A 638 -16.69 -25.44 0.81
C PRO A 638 -18.12 -24.90 0.93
N LEU A 639 -18.87 -24.80 -0.19
CA LEU A 639 -20.25 -24.33 -0.19
C LEU A 639 -21.19 -25.24 0.63
N ALA A 640 -20.81 -26.49 0.89
CA ALA A 640 -21.64 -27.46 1.61
C ALA A 640 -22.03 -27.02 3.04
N ASN A 641 -21.31 -26.04 3.61
CA ASN A 641 -21.56 -25.48 4.93
C ASN A 641 -22.53 -24.28 4.91
N LEU A 642 -22.83 -23.71 3.74
CA LEU A 642 -23.68 -22.53 3.58
C LEU A 642 -25.18 -22.88 3.56
N VAL A 643 -25.63 -23.65 4.55
CA VAL A 643 -26.97 -24.26 4.59
C VAL A 643 -28.12 -23.26 4.61
N ASN A 644 -27.85 -21.98 4.86
CA ASN A 644 -28.83 -20.89 4.83
C ASN A 644 -29.05 -20.28 3.43
N LEU A 645 -28.28 -20.70 2.42
CA LEU A 645 -28.43 -20.20 1.06
C LEU A 645 -29.84 -20.46 0.50
N VAL A 646 -30.41 -19.40 -0.06
CA VAL A 646 -31.71 -19.36 -0.73
C VAL A 646 -31.54 -19.15 -2.23
N GLU A 647 -30.56 -18.34 -2.63
CA GLU A 647 -30.26 -18.05 -4.03
C GLU A 647 -28.78 -18.29 -4.32
N LEU A 648 -28.49 -19.06 -5.37
CA LEU A 648 -27.13 -19.35 -5.81
C LEU A 648 -27.02 -19.21 -7.33
N ASN A 649 -26.14 -18.32 -7.78
CA ASN A 649 -25.79 -18.18 -9.18
C ASN A 649 -24.36 -18.71 -9.42
N MET A 650 -24.27 -19.71 -10.29
CA MET A 650 -23.01 -20.32 -10.73
C MET A 650 -22.99 -20.44 -12.26
N GLU A 651 -23.63 -19.50 -12.96
CA GLU A 651 -23.62 -19.47 -14.43
C GLU A 651 -22.18 -19.51 -14.94
N SER A 652 -21.86 -20.36 -15.91
CA SER A 652 -20.53 -20.48 -16.52
C SER A 652 -19.39 -20.88 -15.57
N CYS A 653 -19.69 -21.60 -14.49
CA CYS A 653 -18.70 -22.31 -13.66
C CYS A 653 -18.51 -23.75 -14.17
N ASP A 654 -17.91 -23.89 -15.35
CA ASP A 654 -18.09 -25.09 -16.18
C ASP A 654 -17.43 -26.36 -15.64
N LYS A 655 -16.40 -26.23 -14.78
CA LYS A 655 -15.55 -27.35 -14.31
C LYS A 655 -15.86 -27.87 -12.90
N THR A 656 -16.90 -27.34 -12.27
CA THR A 656 -17.18 -27.63 -10.86
C THR A 656 -17.95 -28.95 -10.69
N ASP A 657 -17.48 -29.81 -9.79
CA ASP A 657 -18.28 -30.92 -9.26
C ASP A 657 -19.40 -30.38 -8.35
N LEU A 658 -20.64 -30.81 -8.59
CA LEU A 658 -21.81 -30.31 -7.86
C LEU A 658 -22.02 -30.95 -6.48
N SER A 659 -21.17 -31.88 -6.05
CA SER A 659 -21.28 -32.54 -4.74
C SER A 659 -21.36 -31.56 -3.55
N GLY A 660 -20.70 -30.39 -3.66
CA GLY A 660 -20.77 -29.31 -2.66
C GLY A 660 -22.17 -28.73 -2.44
N LEU A 661 -23.13 -28.97 -3.33
CA LEU A 661 -24.51 -28.48 -3.20
C LEU A 661 -25.41 -29.39 -2.37
N ALA A 662 -24.96 -30.60 -2.01
CA ALA A 662 -25.83 -31.67 -1.49
C ALA A 662 -26.62 -31.28 -0.23
N ASN A 663 -26.08 -30.39 0.61
CA ASN A 663 -26.68 -29.96 1.87
C ASN A 663 -27.47 -28.65 1.76
N LEU A 664 -27.49 -28.00 0.60
CA LEU A 664 -28.12 -26.69 0.39
C LEU A 664 -29.64 -26.78 0.17
N VAL A 665 -30.30 -27.56 1.02
CA VAL A 665 -31.72 -27.93 0.87
C VAL A 665 -32.69 -26.76 0.98
N ASN A 666 -32.23 -25.59 1.45
CA ASN A 666 -33.03 -24.37 1.54
C ASN A 666 -33.04 -23.53 0.24
N LEU A 667 -32.24 -23.92 -0.77
CA LEU A 667 -32.19 -23.23 -2.05
C LEU A 667 -33.56 -23.19 -2.73
N LYS A 668 -33.94 -21.99 -3.18
CA LYS A 668 -35.15 -21.71 -3.95
C LYS A 668 -34.85 -21.26 -5.38
N VAL A 669 -33.70 -20.63 -5.60
CA VAL A 669 -33.24 -20.15 -6.90
C VAL A 669 -31.84 -20.68 -7.15
N LEU A 670 -31.67 -21.40 -8.25
CA LEU A 670 -30.38 -21.94 -8.65
C LEU A 670 -30.16 -21.71 -10.14
N ASN A 671 -29.05 -21.05 -10.48
CA ASN A 671 -28.60 -20.90 -11.87
C ASN A 671 -27.32 -21.69 -12.07
N LEU A 672 -27.40 -22.72 -12.92
CA LEU A 672 -26.29 -23.58 -13.32
C LEU A 672 -26.02 -23.48 -14.83
N GLY A 673 -26.61 -22.48 -15.51
CA GLY A 673 -26.50 -22.30 -16.94
C GLY A 673 -25.08 -21.99 -17.40
N GLY A 674 -24.80 -22.11 -18.69
CA GLY A 674 -23.47 -21.89 -19.24
C GLY A 674 -23.05 -23.02 -20.16
N LYS A 675 -21.93 -22.85 -20.87
CA LYS A 675 -21.45 -23.85 -21.83
C LYS A 675 -20.54 -24.86 -21.12
N THR A 676 -21.13 -25.85 -20.49
CA THR A 676 -20.40 -26.83 -19.67
C THR A 676 -20.44 -28.24 -20.27
N ASP A 677 -19.41 -29.02 -19.96
CA ASP A 677 -19.26 -30.46 -20.19
C ASP A 677 -19.84 -31.32 -19.05
N ARG A 678 -20.57 -30.70 -18.11
CA ARG A 678 -21.22 -31.37 -16.97
C ARG A 678 -22.19 -32.45 -17.44
N ASN A 679 -22.01 -33.66 -16.90
CA ASN A 679 -22.83 -34.84 -17.22
C ASN A 679 -23.59 -35.41 -16.00
N ASP A 680 -23.31 -34.95 -14.78
CA ASP A 680 -23.95 -35.39 -13.55
C ASP A 680 -24.62 -34.20 -12.83
N ILE A 681 -25.92 -34.35 -12.60
CA ILE A 681 -26.76 -33.43 -11.83
C ILE A 681 -27.55 -34.16 -10.74
N SER A 682 -27.11 -35.36 -10.34
CA SER A 682 -27.78 -36.21 -9.36
C SER A 682 -28.07 -35.51 -8.03
N VAL A 683 -27.17 -34.61 -7.61
CA VAL A 683 -27.33 -33.78 -6.41
C VAL A 683 -28.62 -32.96 -6.39
N LEU A 684 -29.14 -32.57 -7.57
CA LEU A 684 -30.34 -31.74 -7.65
C LEU A 684 -31.55 -32.43 -7.06
N ALA A 685 -31.61 -33.77 -7.05
CA ALA A 685 -32.71 -34.51 -6.45
C ALA A 685 -32.89 -34.21 -4.95
N ASN A 686 -31.86 -33.70 -4.26
CA ASN A 686 -31.94 -33.30 -2.86
C ASN A 686 -32.54 -31.89 -2.68
N LEU A 687 -32.50 -31.04 -3.71
CA LEU A 687 -32.85 -29.61 -3.64
C LEU A 687 -34.35 -29.37 -3.89
N THR A 688 -35.20 -30.13 -3.20
CA THR A 688 -36.65 -30.18 -3.44
C THR A 688 -37.41 -28.87 -3.16
N ASN A 689 -36.79 -27.89 -2.49
CA ASN A 689 -37.36 -26.56 -2.26
C ASN A 689 -37.15 -25.58 -3.44
N LEU A 690 -36.47 -26.00 -4.51
CA LEU A 690 -36.26 -25.16 -5.69
C LEU A 690 -37.59 -24.71 -6.31
N THR A 691 -37.69 -23.41 -6.55
CA THR A 691 -38.82 -22.76 -7.22
C THR A 691 -38.43 -22.20 -8.58
N LYS A 692 -37.14 -21.91 -8.79
CA LYS A 692 -36.56 -21.47 -10.05
C LYS A 692 -35.26 -22.22 -10.32
N LEU A 693 -35.11 -22.76 -11.52
CA LEU A 693 -33.91 -23.47 -11.94
C LEU A 693 -33.54 -23.12 -13.38
N ASP A 694 -32.30 -22.72 -13.60
CA ASP A 694 -31.71 -22.65 -14.93
C ASP A 694 -30.64 -23.74 -15.10
N LEU A 695 -30.88 -24.63 -16.06
CA LEU A 695 -29.99 -25.68 -16.54
C LEU A 695 -29.80 -25.53 -18.06
N SER A 696 -29.49 -24.33 -18.52
CA SER A 696 -29.25 -24.06 -19.93
C SER A 696 -27.81 -24.32 -20.33
N GLY A 697 -27.58 -24.95 -21.49
CA GLY A 697 -26.24 -25.07 -22.09
C GLY A 697 -25.42 -26.31 -21.67
N HIS A 698 -26.06 -27.34 -21.11
CA HIS A 698 -25.40 -28.62 -20.84
C HIS A 698 -25.42 -29.52 -22.08
N TYR A 699 -24.46 -29.32 -22.99
CA TYR A 699 -24.46 -30.01 -24.29
C TYR A 699 -24.27 -31.53 -24.21
N ASP A 700 -23.63 -32.02 -23.14
CA ASP A 700 -23.33 -33.44 -22.92
C ASP A 700 -24.24 -34.12 -21.89
N LEU A 701 -25.13 -33.36 -21.22
CA LEU A 701 -26.05 -33.91 -20.24
C LEU A 701 -27.21 -34.64 -20.92
N SER A 702 -27.34 -35.93 -20.65
CA SER A 702 -28.42 -36.78 -21.20
C SER A 702 -29.42 -37.25 -20.13
N ASN A 703 -29.02 -37.31 -18.86
CA ASN A 703 -29.89 -37.76 -17.79
C ASN A 703 -30.45 -36.59 -16.98
N PHE A 704 -31.71 -36.26 -17.25
CA PHE A 704 -32.45 -35.22 -16.53
C PHE A 704 -33.34 -35.77 -15.40
N SER A 705 -33.33 -37.09 -15.14
CA SER A 705 -34.19 -37.72 -14.13
C SER A 705 -34.12 -37.11 -12.71
N PRO A 706 -32.99 -36.53 -12.23
CA PRO A 706 -32.94 -35.88 -10.91
C PRO A 706 -33.93 -34.72 -10.73
N LEU A 707 -34.44 -34.15 -11.82
CA LEU A 707 -35.44 -33.08 -11.80
C LEU A 707 -36.86 -33.56 -11.46
N ALA A 708 -37.16 -34.87 -11.56
CA ALA A 708 -38.52 -35.38 -11.50
C ALA A 708 -39.26 -35.08 -10.18
N ASP A 709 -38.51 -34.95 -9.08
CA ASP A 709 -39.04 -34.71 -7.73
C ASP A 709 -39.04 -33.23 -7.33
N LEU A 710 -38.57 -32.32 -8.20
CA LEU A 710 -38.53 -30.87 -7.96
C LEU A 710 -39.88 -30.19 -8.17
N THR A 711 -40.92 -30.76 -7.56
CA THR A 711 -42.33 -30.42 -7.79
C THR A 711 -42.71 -29.00 -7.36
N ASN A 712 -41.86 -28.30 -6.60
CA ASN A 712 -42.04 -26.89 -6.23
C ASN A 712 -41.60 -25.91 -7.34
N LEU A 713 -41.01 -26.40 -8.43
CA LEU A 713 -40.59 -25.54 -9.55
C LEU A 713 -41.77 -24.79 -10.17
N THR A 714 -41.58 -23.48 -10.32
CA THR A 714 -42.49 -22.54 -10.98
C THR A 714 -41.87 -21.92 -12.23
N ASP A 715 -40.54 -21.90 -12.32
CA ASP A 715 -39.74 -21.37 -13.43
C ASP A 715 -38.62 -22.35 -13.75
N LEU A 716 -38.57 -22.84 -14.99
CA LEU A 716 -37.56 -23.80 -15.44
C LEU A 716 -37.05 -23.45 -16.83
N SER A 717 -35.73 -23.33 -16.94
CA SER A 717 -35.03 -23.19 -18.22
C SER A 717 -34.15 -24.41 -18.50
N LEU A 718 -34.41 -25.05 -19.63
CA LEU A 718 -33.65 -26.18 -20.18
C LEU A 718 -33.18 -25.86 -21.60
N ASN A 719 -32.73 -24.62 -21.83
CA ASN A 719 -32.34 -24.19 -23.17
C ASN A 719 -30.99 -24.78 -23.59
N ASN A 720 -30.77 -24.98 -24.89
CA ASN A 720 -29.48 -25.37 -25.45
C ASN A 720 -28.92 -26.69 -24.88
N ASN A 721 -29.78 -27.67 -24.57
CA ASN A 721 -29.37 -29.01 -24.14
C ASN A 721 -29.46 -29.97 -25.31
N SER A 722 -28.37 -30.12 -26.06
CA SER A 722 -28.38 -30.85 -27.35
C SER A 722 -28.73 -32.33 -27.26
N GLN A 723 -28.61 -32.96 -26.08
CA GLN A 723 -29.01 -34.37 -25.87
C GLN A 723 -30.42 -34.53 -25.26
N LEU A 724 -31.12 -33.42 -24.98
CA LEU A 724 -32.47 -33.47 -24.41
C LEU A 724 -33.46 -33.93 -25.49
N ASN A 725 -33.90 -35.19 -25.38
CA ASN A 725 -34.89 -35.80 -26.25
C ASN A 725 -36.13 -36.31 -25.50
N ASP A 726 -35.99 -36.63 -24.20
CA ASP A 726 -37.06 -37.11 -23.33
C ASP A 726 -37.29 -36.11 -22.19
N ILE A 727 -38.51 -35.57 -22.15
CA ILE A 727 -38.98 -34.64 -21.12
C ILE A 727 -40.10 -35.22 -20.26
N THR A 728 -40.27 -36.54 -20.22
CA THR A 728 -41.31 -37.23 -19.43
C THR A 728 -41.30 -36.85 -17.95
N LEU A 729 -40.11 -36.58 -17.40
CA LEU A 729 -39.91 -36.04 -16.05
C LEU A 729 -40.73 -34.77 -15.76
N LEU A 730 -40.99 -33.93 -16.78
CA LEU A 730 -41.70 -32.67 -16.59
C LEU A 730 -43.18 -32.87 -16.28
N ALA A 731 -43.76 -34.03 -16.59
CA ALA A 731 -45.18 -34.30 -16.40
C ALA A 731 -45.65 -34.14 -14.94
N ASN A 732 -44.75 -34.28 -13.97
CA ASN A 732 -45.04 -34.14 -12.54
C ASN A 732 -44.81 -32.72 -12.01
N LEU A 733 -44.18 -31.82 -12.76
CA LEU A 733 -43.83 -30.46 -12.34
C LEU A 733 -45.01 -29.49 -12.53
N THR A 734 -46.18 -29.87 -12.03
CA THR A 734 -47.47 -29.22 -12.29
C THR A 734 -47.60 -27.79 -11.77
N ASN A 735 -46.67 -27.35 -10.90
CA ASN A 735 -46.58 -25.97 -10.43
C ASN A 735 -45.87 -25.02 -11.41
N LEU A 736 -45.31 -25.53 -12.52
CA LEU A 736 -44.65 -24.70 -13.53
C LEU A 736 -45.59 -23.65 -14.11
N THR A 737 -45.14 -22.40 -14.05
CA THR A 737 -45.81 -21.24 -14.66
C THR A 737 -45.01 -20.69 -15.84
N LYS A 738 -43.70 -20.94 -15.87
CA LYS A 738 -42.79 -20.57 -16.95
C LYS A 738 -41.89 -21.75 -17.30
N LEU A 739 -41.79 -22.05 -18.58
CA LEU A 739 -40.94 -23.11 -19.11
C LEU A 739 -40.25 -22.68 -20.40
N SER A 740 -38.94 -22.87 -20.47
CA SER A 740 -38.15 -22.65 -21.67
C SER A 740 -37.40 -23.92 -22.09
N LEU A 741 -37.66 -24.36 -23.32
CA LEU A 741 -37.10 -25.54 -24.00
C LEU A 741 -36.48 -25.14 -25.35
N ARG A 742 -35.86 -23.96 -25.43
CA ARG A 742 -35.30 -23.44 -26.67
C ARG A 742 -34.05 -24.21 -27.09
N ASN A 743 -33.83 -24.35 -28.39
CA ASN A 743 -32.61 -24.93 -28.97
C ASN A 743 -32.30 -26.37 -28.48
N ASN A 744 -33.31 -27.23 -28.35
CA ASN A 744 -33.12 -28.65 -28.02
C ASN A 744 -33.34 -29.49 -29.27
N GLY A 745 -32.37 -29.50 -30.19
CA GLY A 745 -32.53 -30.05 -31.55
C GLY A 745 -32.90 -31.54 -31.66
N GLN A 746 -32.89 -32.30 -30.56
CA GLN A 746 -33.35 -33.70 -30.49
C GLN A 746 -34.76 -33.85 -29.88
N LEU A 747 -35.40 -32.76 -29.45
CA LEU A 747 -36.73 -32.77 -28.86
C LEU A 747 -37.79 -32.89 -29.96
N ILE A 748 -38.51 -34.01 -29.95
CA ILE A 748 -39.59 -34.32 -30.91
C ILE A 748 -40.95 -34.31 -30.22
N ASP A 749 -41.03 -34.94 -29.05
CA ASP A 749 -42.28 -35.15 -28.32
C ASP A 749 -42.39 -34.18 -27.14
N ILE A 750 -43.39 -33.31 -27.21
CA ILE A 750 -43.75 -32.42 -26.10
C ILE A 750 -44.95 -32.91 -25.30
N SER A 751 -45.57 -34.06 -25.64
CA SER A 751 -46.76 -34.62 -24.98
C SER A 751 -46.71 -34.68 -23.45
N PRO A 752 -45.54 -34.86 -22.79
CA PRO A 752 -45.45 -34.80 -21.32
C PRO A 752 -45.91 -33.48 -20.69
N LEU A 753 -45.95 -32.38 -21.46
CA LEU A 753 -46.39 -31.07 -20.97
C LEU A 753 -47.91 -30.96 -20.75
N ILE A 754 -48.70 -31.97 -21.15
CA ILE A 754 -50.17 -31.90 -21.18
C ILE A 754 -50.83 -31.52 -19.83
N ASN A 755 -50.22 -31.91 -18.71
CA ASN A 755 -50.74 -31.64 -17.37
C ASN A 755 -50.24 -30.31 -16.76
N LEU A 756 -49.34 -29.59 -17.44
CA LEU A 756 -48.77 -28.33 -16.97
C LEU A 756 -49.70 -27.14 -17.21
N THR A 757 -50.95 -27.31 -16.78
CA THR A 757 -52.05 -26.36 -17.04
C THR A 757 -51.87 -25.00 -16.35
N ASN A 758 -50.94 -24.87 -15.41
CA ASN A 758 -50.56 -23.61 -14.78
C ASN A 758 -49.58 -22.77 -15.63
N LEU A 759 -49.07 -23.30 -16.75
CA LEU A 759 -48.18 -22.56 -17.64
C LEU A 759 -48.85 -21.29 -18.18
N THR A 760 -48.16 -20.18 -17.97
CA THR A 760 -48.49 -18.86 -18.53
C THR A 760 -47.48 -18.46 -19.60
N LYS A 761 -46.22 -18.90 -19.47
CA LYS A 761 -45.16 -18.64 -20.45
C LYS A 761 -44.50 -19.93 -20.91
N LEU A 762 -44.46 -20.14 -22.22
CA LEU A 762 -43.84 -21.32 -22.83
C LEU A 762 -43.01 -20.91 -24.05
N SER A 763 -41.74 -21.29 -24.04
CA SER A 763 -40.83 -21.09 -25.17
C SER A 763 -40.26 -22.42 -25.66
N ILE A 764 -40.53 -22.78 -26.91
CA ILE A 764 -40.06 -24.01 -27.57
C ILE A 764 -39.46 -23.62 -28.93
N ASP A 765 -38.70 -22.52 -28.97
CA ASP A 765 -38.08 -22.04 -30.22
C ASP A 765 -36.90 -22.93 -30.65
N ASN A 766 -36.67 -23.03 -31.96
CA ASN A 766 -35.54 -23.75 -32.56
C ASN A 766 -35.49 -25.24 -32.17
N ASN A 767 -36.63 -25.93 -32.21
CA ASN A 767 -36.71 -27.38 -32.09
C ASN A 767 -37.10 -27.96 -33.45
N ASP A 768 -36.14 -28.03 -34.38
CA ASP A 768 -36.38 -28.31 -35.80
C ASP A 768 -37.08 -29.64 -36.09
N GLN A 769 -37.12 -30.58 -35.15
CA GLN A 769 -37.80 -31.88 -35.28
C GLN A 769 -39.22 -31.89 -34.71
N LEU A 770 -39.67 -30.79 -34.09
CA LEU A 770 -41.01 -30.65 -33.54
C LEU A 770 -42.04 -30.51 -34.67
N THR A 771 -43.03 -31.41 -34.68
CA THR A 771 -44.10 -31.44 -35.69
C THR A 771 -45.50 -31.38 -35.09
N ASP A 772 -45.68 -31.95 -33.90
CA ASP A 772 -46.98 -32.04 -33.23
C ASP A 772 -47.03 -31.14 -31.99
N ILE A 773 -47.97 -30.20 -32.02
CA ILE A 773 -48.26 -29.28 -30.90
C ILE A 773 -49.69 -29.47 -30.36
N SER A 774 -50.36 -30.59 -30.66
CA SER A 774 -51.76 -30.84 -30.32
C SER A 774 -52.07 -30.67 -28.83
N LEU A 775 -51.13 -30.98 -27.95
CA LEU A 775 -51.30 -30.81 -26.51
C LEU A 775 -51.55 -29.37 -26.09
N LEU A 776 -51.04 -28.39 -26.86
CA LEU A 776 -51.11 -26.97 -26.49
C LEU A 776 -52.56 -26.51 -26.34
N ALA A 777 -53.51 -27.16 -27.02
CA ALA A 777 -54.94 -26.89 -26.86
C ALA A 777 -55.44 -27.04 -25.41
N ASN A 778 -54.72 -27.75 -24.54
CA ASN A 778 -55.04 -27.91 -23.12
C ASN A 778 -54.41 -26.82 -22.22
N LEU A 779 -53.39 -26.09 -22.70
CA LEU A 779 -52.64 -25.09 -21.93
C LEU A 779 -53.31 -23.71 -22.04
N THR A 780 -54.59 -23.63 -21.69
CA THR A 780 -55.43 -22.45 -21.89
C THR A 780 -55.06 -21.22 -21.06
N ASN A 781 -54.18 -21.37 -20.06
CA ASN A 781 -53.65 -20.27 -19.25
C ASN A 781 -52.44 -19.56 -19.89
N LEU A 782 -51.96 -20.03 -21.05
CA LEU A 782 -50.84 -19.39 -21.76
C LEU A 782 -51.18 -17.95 -22.15
N THR A 783 -50.30 -17.02 -21.77
CA THR A 783 -50.30 -15.61 -22.15
C THR A 783 -49.16 -15.29 -23.11
N ASP A 784 -48.02 -15.99 -22.99
CA ASP A 784 -46.82 -15.79 -23.80
C ASP A 784 -46.40 -17.14 -24.41
N LEU A 785 -46.42 -17.26 -25.74
CA LEU A 785 -46.02 -18.47 -26.44
C LEU A 785 -45.00 -18.17 -27.55
N SER A 786 -43.88 -18.87 -27.51
CA SER A 786 -42.83 -18.77 -28.52
C SER A 786 -42.58 -20.12 -29.17
N LEU A 787 -42.85 -20.21 -30.47
CA LEU A 787 -42.70 -21.40 -31.32
C LEU A 787 -41.87 -21.07 -32.57
N SER A 788 -40.99 -20.08 -32.51
CA SER A 788 -40.22 -19.64 -33.67
C SER A 788 -39.23 -20.71 -34.11
N ASN A 789 -38.94 -20.76 -35.41
CA ASN A 789 -37.95 -21.64 -36.02
C ASN A 789 -38.18 -23.14 -35.69
N ASN A 790 -39.43 -23.61 -35.72
CA ASN A 790 -39.73 -25.04 -35.72
C ASN A 790 -40.02 -25.47 -37.16
N GLY A 791 -38.96 -25.61 -37.97
CA GLY A 791 -39.06 -25.68 -39.43
C GLY A 791 -39.95 -26.81 -40.00
N GLN A 792 -40.30 -27.82 -39.22
CA GLN A 792 -41.19 -28.93 -39.59
C GLN A 792 -42.65 -28.75 -39.13
N LEU A 793 -42.98 -27.65 -38.46
CA LEU A 793 -44.34 -27.36 -37.99
C LEU A 793 -45.24 -26.91 -39.14
N ILE A 794 -46.35 -27.63 -39.35
CA ILE A 794 -47.31 -27.39 -40.45
C ILE A 794 -48.69 -26.97 -39.92
N ASP A 795 -49.08 -27.46 -38.74
CA ASP A 795 -50.40 -27.22 -38.17
C ASP A 795 -50.33 -26.39 -36.89
N ILE A 796 -51.11 -25.31 -36.85
CA ILE A 796 -51.32 -24.44 -35.69
C ILE A 796 -52.79 -24.41 -35.23
N SER A 797 -53.63 -25.33 -35.73
CA SER A 797 -55.01 -25.51 -35.28
C SER A 797 -55.16 -25.68 -33.74
N PRO A 798 -54.21 -26.29 -33.00
CA PRO A 798 -54.30 -26.39 -31.54
C PRO A 798 -54.27 -25.04 -30.82
N LEU A 799 -53.77 -23.98 -31.47
CA LEU A 799 -53.71 -22.63 -30.89
C LEU A 799 -55.06 -21.91 -30.87
N ALA A 800 -56.06 -22.38 -31.64
CA ALA A 800 -57.28 -21.62 -31.91
C ALA A 800 -58.12 -21.23 -30.67
N ASN A 801 -57.95 -21.97 -29.56
CA ASN A 801 -58.68 -21.76 -28.31
C ASN A 801 -57.82 -21.14 -27.19
N LEU A 802 -56.57 -20.76 -27.48
CA LEU A 802 -55.67 -20.12 -26.51
C LEU A 802 -55.97 -18.62 -26.39
N THR A 803 -57.21 -18.28 -26.05
CA THR A 803 -57.73 -16.90 -26.12
C THR A 803 -57.13 -15.94 -25.11
N ASN A 804 -56.33 -16.44 -24.15
CA ASN A 804 -55.58 -15.64 -23.18
C ASN A 804 -54.19 -15.21 -23.71
N LEU A 805 -53.78 -15.67 -24.91
CA LEU A 805 -52.53 -15.26 -25.50
C LEU A 805 -52.52 -13.75 -25.78
N THR A 806 -51.49 -13.09 -25.25
CA THR A 806 -51.16 -11.69 -25.49
C THR A 806 -49.96 -11.56 -26.42
N THR A 807 -49.02 -12.50 -26.35
CA THR A 807 -47.80 -12.49 -27.16
C THR A 807 -47.59 -13.85 -27.82
N LEU A 808 -47.42 -13.86 -29.14
CA LEU A 808 -47.19 -15.07 -29.93
C LEU A 808 -46.07 -14.87 -30.96
N PHE A 809 -45.06 -15.73 -30.90
CA PHE A 809 -43.98 -15.78 -31.88
C PHE A 809 -44.06 -17.06 -32.73
N LEU A 810 -44.27 -16.90 -34.04
CA LEU A 810 -44.33 -17.98 -35.03
C LEU A 810 -43.30 -17.79 -36.15
N GLY A 811 -42.34 -16.88 -36.00
CA GLY A 811 -41.39 -16.57 -37.05
C GLY A 811 -40.53 -17.78 -37.46
N GLY A 812 -40.11 -17.87 -38.72
CA GLY A 812 -39.25 -18.96 -39.21
C GLY A 812 -39.95 -20.30 -39.50
N ASN A 813 -41.24 -20.43 -39.17
CA ASN A 813 -42.04 -21.62 -39.49
C ASN A 813 -42.55 -21.57 -40.95
N HIS A 814 -41.63 -21.76 -41.89
CA HIS A 814 -41.86 -21.57 -43.33
C HIS A 814 -42.91 -22.52 -43.95
N GLN A 815 -43.31 -23.60 -43.26
CA GLN A 815 -44.34 -24.54 -43.74
C GLN A 815 -45.77 -24.20 -43.29
N LEU A 816 -45.94 -23.21 -42.39
CA LEU A 816 -47.26 -22.75 -41.97
C LEU A 816 -47.95 -21.96 -43.08
N THR A 817 -49.09 -22.47 -43.54
CA THR A 817 -49.85 -21.87 -44.65
C THR A 817 -51.30 -21.54 -44.28
N ASP A 818 -51.86 -22.15 -43.23
CA ASP A 818 -53.20 -21.83 -42.73
C ASP A 818 -53.14 -20.89 -41.52
N ILE A 819 -53.55 -19.63 -41.72
CA ILE A 819 -53.57 -18.59 -40.68
C ILE A 819 -54.88 -18.60 -39.86
N SER A 820 -55.90 -19.35 -40.30
CA SER A 820 -57.25 -19.29 -39.75
C SER A 820 -57.34 -19.57 -38.23
N PRO A 821 -56.49 -20.41 -37.61
CA PRO A 821 -56.50 -20.61 -36.16
C PRO A 821 -56.24 -19.33 -35.35
N LEU A 822 -55.58 -18.33 -35.93
CA LEU A 822 -55.22 -17.10 -35.22
C LEU A 822 -56.37 -16.08 -35.14
N LYS A 823 -57.45 -16.25 -35.93
CA LYS A 823 -58.52 -15.24 -36.08
C LYS A 823 -59.30 -14.96 -34.79
N ASN A 824 -59.34 -15.91 -33.85
CA ASN A 824 -60.11 -15.80 -32.61
C ASN A 824 -59.27 -15.35 -31.40
N LEU A 825 -57.97 -15.10 -31.59
CA LEU A 825 -57.05 -14.72 -30.52
C LEU A 825 -57.12 -13.21 -30.23
N ASN A 826 -58.30 -12.76 -29.80
CA ASN A 826 -58.64 -11.33 -29.68
C ASN A 826 -57.86 -10.57 -28.59
N GLN A 827 -57.15 -11.28 -27.70
CA GLN A 827 -56.29 -10.67 -26.68
C GLN A 827 -54.84 -10.48 -27.15
N LEU A 828 -54.48 -10.90 -28.37
CA LEU A 828 -53.12 -10.72 -28.87
C LEU A 828 -52.78 -9.22 -28.99
N GLU A 829 -51.69 -8.85 -28.33
CA GLU A 829 -51.05 -7.55 -28.40
C GLU A 829 -49.86 -7.58 -29.36
N TYR A 830 -49.11 -8.68 -29.41
CA TYR A 830 -47.93 -8.84 -30.27
C TYR A 830 -47.92 -10.18 -31.00
N LEU A 831 -47.76 -10.13 -32.32
CA LEU A 831 -47.70 -11.32 -33.18
C LEU A 831 -46.55 -11.21 -34.19
N TYR A 832 -45.62 -12.16 -34.15
CA TYR A 832 -44.46 -12.21 -35.03
C TYR A 832 -44.57 -13.36 -36.04
N LEU A 833 -44.66 -13.03 -37.32
CA LEU A 833 -44.94 -13.95 -38.44
C LEU A 833 -43.86 -13.93 -39.53
N ARG A 834 -42.73 -13.25 -39.31
CA ARG A 834 -41.64 -13.18 -40.31
C ARG A 834 -41.17 -14.57 -40.71
N TYR A 835 -40.93 -14.78 -42.00
CA TYR A 835 -40.45 -16.06 -42.54
C TYR A 835 -41.40 -17.25 -42.31
N THR A 836 -42.71 -16.99 -42.28
CA THR A 836 -43.76 -18.01 -42.37
C THR A 836 -44.20 -18.24 -43.82
N GLY A 837 -44.98 -19.29 -44.07
CA GLY A 837 -45.61 -19.55 -45.37
C GLY A 837 -46.91 -18.78 -45.61
N PHE A 838 -47.29 -17.85 -44.71
CA PHE A 838 -48.50 -17.03 -44.86
C PHE A 838 -48.34 -16.02 -45.99
N THR A 839 -49.43 -15.76 -46.71
CA THR A 839 -49.49 -14.75 -47.76
C THR A 839 -49.82 -13.37 -47.17
N ARG A 840 -49.47 -12.31 -47.90
CA ARG A 840 -49.82 -10.93 -47.51
C ARG A 840 -51.32 -10.73 -47.36
N GLU A 841 -52.12 -11.34 -48.25
CA GLU A 841 -53.58 -11.27 -48.21
C GLU A 841 -54.16 -11.87 -46.92
N GLN A 842 -53.68 -13.06 -46.54
CA GLN A 842 -54.06 -13.72 -45.28
C GLN A 842 -53.74 -12.86 -44.05
N VAL A 843 -52.56 -12.22 -44.01
CA VAL A 843 -52.16 -11.35 -42.91
C VAL A 843 -52.96 -10.05 -42.87
N ASP A 844 -53.27 -9.47 -44.03
CA ASP A 844 -54.10 -8.26 -44.11
C ASP A 844 -55.59 -8.55 -43.76
N GLU A 845 -56.09 -9.77 -43.98
CA GLU A 845 -57.38 -10.23 -43.45
C GLU A 845 -57.32 -10.42 -41.93
N LEU A 846 -56.26 -11.05 -41.40
CA LEU A 846 -56.08 -11.25 -39.96
C LEU A 846 -56.05 -9.91 -39.19
N LYS A 847 -55.39 -8.88 -39.75
CA LYS A 847 -55.40 -7.52 -39.19
C LYS A 847 -56.81 -6.94 -39.00
N GLN A 848 -57.78 -7.35 -39.82
CA GLN A 848 -59.17 -6.91 -39.68
C GLN A 848 -59.90 -7.65 -38.56
N THR A 849 -59.54 -8.90 -38.28
CA THR A 849 -60.16 -9.72 -37.22
C THR A 849 -59.59 -9.43 -35.84
N ILE A 850 -58.30 -9.07 -35.74
CA ILE A 850 -57.61 -8.71 -34.49
C ILE A 850 -56.94 -7.33 -34.57
N PRO A 851 -57.72 -6.23 -34.69
CA PRO A 851 -57.21 -4.89 -35.03
C PRO A 851 -56.31 -4.24 -33.97
N ASN A 852 -56.31 -4.75 -32.73
CA ASN A 852 -55.49 -4.23 -31.64
C ASN A 852 -54.12 -4.90 -31.54
N CYS A 853 -53.86 -5.93 -32.36
CA CYS A 853 -52.60 -6.66 -32.36
C CYS A 853 -51.54 -5.98 -33.23
N HIS A 854 -50.35 -5.79 -32.68
CA HIS A 854 -49.16 -5.39 -33.43
C HIS A 854 -48.57 -6.61 -34.17
N ILE A 855 -48.84 -6.69 -35.48
CA ILE A 855 -48.39 -7.78 -36.33
C ILE A 855 -47.11 -7.41 -37.08
N THR A 856 -46.02 -8.13 -36.80
CA THR A 856 -44.76 -8.08 -37.55
C THR A 856 -44.73 -9.22 -38.57
N PHE A 857 -44.83 -8.91 -39.87
CA PHE A 857 -44.85 -9.89 -40.97
C PHE A 857 -43.77 -9.59 -42.00
#